data_AF-K0T9J6-F1
#
_entry.id   AF-K0T9J6-F1
#
_cell.length_a   1.000
_cell.length_b   1.000
_cell.length_c   1.000
_cell.angle_alpha   90.00
_cell.angle_beta   90.00
_cell.angle_gamma   90.00
#
_symmetry.space_group_name_H-M   'P 1'
#
loop_
_entity.id
_entity.type
_entity.pdbx_description
1 polymer ?
#
loop_
_entity_poly.entity_id
_entity_poly.type
_entity_poly.pdbx_seq_one_letter_code
_entity_poly.pdbx_strand_id
1 'polypeptide(L)'
;MSSDGRQSRRLEAIVAWLFDFPQLLRHRKNATVNLRLAHPEVLSAIVAVSAEICEQDEDNYDPPSSFGEATATVLAIMQRRELSVGGDDDFVSLSSALICHALSDKCGRQHEYVCRIKAMDLVVQKEIMDIIQESLRANCSSDNVEETGDYSAFLGPEASHDASVADSLDCDSMDDGCAAKEDQMEDVDDINEPPAKSDDPPRGKIADEKFTAPNHKNDTNLHATITKLEQDLRESRKQEMDLAQSLDECESNHRAEMLQMESKHMQSIRDTEDNLGAKISAQTVELESLRAKGIAVNQLKDENSRLQDELDVLRNSKEKLAFSEEQLRKCRDKIESIGDAHEALQREEKAHAAAVDKCVSLENDLAILKPLKRQLEEYRVRATNAEAALEESREDLRRMREKSSGLEGAHIQLREATTQHQMEANALSRRLQEGTGKLGDVGNALGKGMSELNPELLEEIKMLRSEYSRLKEFESKREVDAVQRLEETLDDTKRLADRYKEQFFHHKSELENAQGLFRESEAREARLTEELAELTGKYKKQGADMKEERLKAHKAALDAERAYQNEKKSLIEKSRQDAQILEAKMTQKLGDERQVHAEKMKRAELQRNEIENNFQLQMSNLREQASKTLRTAKELAQSQLNEMERSKEKLTEEKASEIEALMTKGKTMLKQYKAKNTELKRQITERFEVQLQEKSNELERLTELQQKYEKAATAKIAKRDKQIAVLESRNQEYLRVNDELEGRVHRAERSSKDLAGDNDRLRRQLGSRYGNSGASHNQLEELTSVCNSLREENKRLKAMNPDKLLFQTAGDGPGSNNSSPGGASGESFSKSTLTQLRHEYEERIAALEDERRDLVMRSSAASSETEKAEQRAWDMSEELAKAKEELTSLKLALQRTERQKSIGPTLSSTKKRRFGEATERENTPNVRILPPTGKQDFTPKVEEKRPSLVEMTRKSDDDVQGATPECQQS
;
A
#
# COMPACT_ATOMS: atom_id res chain seq x y z
N MET A 1 -30.99 12.48 -58.57
CA MET A 1 -31.34 11.66 -57.39
C MET A 1 -30.27 10.59 -57.21
N SER A 2 -29.95 10.18 -55.98
CA SER A 2 -28.84 9.27 -55.59
C SER A 2 -27.47 9.89 -55.24
N SER A 3 -27.38 11.19 -54.96
CA SER A 3 -26.22 11.80 -54.25
C SER A 3 -26.17 11.36 -52.78
N ASP A 4 -27.28 11.54 -52.07
CA ASP A 4 -27.41 11.36 -50.63
C ASP A 4 -27.07 9.93 -50.20
N GLY A 5 -27.45 8.95 -51.03
CA GLY A 5 -27.15 7.53 -50.81
C GLY A 5 -25.69 7.14 -50.99
N ARG A 6 -24.81 8.01 -51.52
CA ARG A 6 -23.35 7.83 -51.53
C ARG A 6 -22.70 8.57 -50.35
N GLN A 7 -23.13 9.79 -50.05
CA GLN A 7 -22.69 10.54 -48.86
C GLN A 7 -23.02 9.80 -47.55
N SER A 8 -24.23 9.25 -47.38
CA SER A 8 -24.60 8.48 -46.18
C SER A 8 -23.70 7.26 -45.97
N ARG A 9 -23.39 6.51 -47.03
CA ARG A 9 -22.49 5.33 -46.96
C ARG A 9 -21.05 5.71 -46.62
N ARG A 10 -20.56 6.83 -47.15
CA ARG A 10 -19.24 7.39 -46.80
C ARG A 10 -19.18 7.83 -45.35
N LEU A 11 -20.20 8.53 -44.87
CA LEU A 11 -20.31 8.94 -43.47
C LEU A 11 -20.35 7.71 -42.57
N GLU A 12 -21.17 6.70 -42.87
CA GLU A 12 -21.22 5.42 -42.14
C GLU A 12 -19.84 4.72 -42.10
N ALA A 13 -19.10 4.69 -43.21
CA ALA A 13 -17.77 4.08 -43.27
C ALA A 13 -16.70 4.85 -42.47
N ILE A 14 -16.67 6.18 -42.60
CA ILE A 14 -15.82 7.08 -41.79
C ILE A 14 -16.09 6.89 -40.30
N VAL A 15 -17.37 6.83 -39.93
CA VAL A 15 -17.82 6.71 -38.54
C VAL A 15 -17.49 5.33 -37.97
N ALA A 16 -17.63 4.27 -38.76
CA ALA A 16 -17.17 2.93 -38.38
C ALA A 16 -15.66 2.89 -38.13
N TRP A 17 -14.87 3.62 -38.92
CA TRP A 17 -13.41 3.74 -38.73
C TRP A 17 -13.04 4.53 -37.46
N LEU A 18 -13.65 5.70 -37.25
CA LEU A 18 -13.44 6.52 -36.04
C LEU A 18 -13.83 5.76 -34.75
N PHE A 19 -14.89 4.96 -34.76
CA PHE A 19 -15.32 4.17 -33.59
C PHE A 19 -14.44 2.94 -33.26
N ASP A 20 -13.40 2.68 -34.04
CA ASP A 20 -12.39 1.65 -33.72
C ASP A 20 -11.26 2.20 -32.82
N PHE A 21 -11.15 3.53 -32.69
CA PHE A 21 -10.21 4.16 -31.77
C PHE A 21 -10.65 4.01 -30.29
N PRO A 22 -9.75 3.62 -29.36
CA PRO A 22 -10.10 3.40 -27.94
C PRO A 22 -10.80 4.57 -27.24
N GLN A 23 -10.48 5.80 -27.64
CA GLN A 23 -11.07 7.07 -27.17
C GLN A 23 -12.57 7.12 -27.49
N LEU A 24 -12.96 6.70 -28.70
CA LEU A 24 -14.35 6.72 -29.18
C LEU A 24 -15.10 5.41 -28.89
N LEU A 25 -14.39 4.31 -28.63
CA LEU A 25 -14.96 2.99 -28.33
C LEU A 25 -15.97 3.01 -27.17
N ARG A 26 -15.82 3.92 -26.19
CA ARG A 26 -16.76 4.12 -25.07
C ARG A 26 -18.13 4.62 -25.54
N HIS A 27 -18.17 5.42 -26.61
CA HIS A 27 -19.38 6.03 -27.16
C HIS A 27 -20.10 5.10 -28.17
N ARG A 28 -19.41 4.10 -28.73
CA ARG A 28 -19.93 3.09 -29.69
C ARG A 28 -21.18 2.33 -29.21
N LYS A 29 -21.39 2.20 -27.89
CA LYS A 29 -22.58 1.50 -27.32
C LYS A 29 -23.89 2.28 -27.46
N ASN A 30 -23.82 3.60 -27.66
CA ASN A 30 -24.99 4.43 -27.94
C ASN A 30 -25.22 4.44 -29.46
N ALA A 31 -25.51 3.30 -30.07
CA ALA A 31 -25.48 3.06 -31.53
C ALA A 31 -26.47 3.89 -32.39
N THR A 32 -27.11 4.90 -31.82
CA THR A 32 -27.94 5.92 -32.49
C THR A 32 -27.41 7.34 -32.25
N VAL A 33 -26.10 7.53 -31.98
CA VAL A 33 -25.47 8.86 -32.05
C VAL A 33 -25.50 9.31 -33.52
N ASN A 34 -26.58 9.97 -33.89
CA ASN A 34 -26.66 10.78 -35.08
C ASN A 34 -25.68 11.95 -34.87
N LEU A 35 -24.55 11.95 -35.59
CA LEU A 35 -23.46 12.93 -35.38
C LEU A 35 -23.90 14.37 -35.59
N ARG A 36 -25.01 14.60 -36.30
CA ARG A 36 -25.74 15.87 -36.39
C ARG A 36 -26.19 16.44 -35.02
N LEU A 37 -26.13 15.64 -33.95
CA LEU A 37 -26.45 16.02 -32.56
C LEU A 37 -25.32 15.62 -31.58
N ALA A 38 -24.08 15.57 -32.05
CA ALA A 38 -22.94 15.09 -31.25
C ALA A 38 -22.78 15.85 -29.92
N HIS A 39 -22.82 15.11 -28.81
CA HIS A 39 -22.51 15.63 -27.48
C HIS A 39 -21.07 16.18 -27.46
N PRO A 40 -20.75 17.27 -26.74
CA PRO A 40 -19.41 17.88 -26.75
C PRO A 40 -18.26 16.90 -26.45
N GLU A 41 -18.53 15.88 -25.64
CA GLU A 41 -17.62 14.77 -25.32
C GLU A 41 -17.19 13.95 -26.56
N VAL A 42 -18.10 13.71 -27.51
CA VAL A 42 -17.80 12.95 -28.74
C VAL A 42 -16.89 13.77 -29.66
N LEU A 43 -17.16 15.09 -29.78
CA LEU A 43 -16.30 15.99 -30.54
C LEU A 43 -14.92 16.12 -29.89
N SER A 44 -14.84 16.22 -28.56
CA SER A 44 -13.57 16.21 -27.82
C SER A 44 -12.79 14.90 -28.02
N ALA A 45 -13.47 13.75 -28.09
CA ALA A 45 -12.84 12.47 -28.38
C ALA A 45 -12.37 12.36 -29.85
N ILE A 46 -13.09 12.96 -30.80
CA ILE A 46 -12.63 13.08 -32.20
C ILE A 46 -11.37 13.97 -32.27
N VAL A 47 -11.33 15.11 -31.58
CA VAL A 47 -10.13 15.96 -31.51
C VAL A 47 -8.94 15.21 -30.91
N ALA A 48 -9.14 14.39 -29.86
CA ALA A 48 -8.08 13.56 -29.29
C ALA A 48 -7.58 12.47 -30.26
N VAL A 49 -8.45 11.93 -31.11
CA VAL A 49 -8.07 10.99 -32.19
C VAL A 49 -7.31 11.72 -33.31
N SER A 50 -7.74 12.93 -33.70
CA SER A 50 -6.98 13.77 -34.64
C SER A 50 -5.59 14.10 -34.10
N ALA A 51 -5.47 14.42 -32.80
CA ALA A 51 -4.17 14.61 -32.15
C ALA A 51 -3.32 13.34 -32.20
N GLU A 52 -3.85 12.16 -31.83
CA GLU A 52 -3.10 10.89 -31.92
C GLU A 52 -2.64 10.53 -33.35
N ILE A 53 -3.42 10.91 -34.38
CA ILE A 53 -3.06 10.70 -35.78
C ILE A 53 -1.93 11.65 -36.23
N CYS A 54 -1.81 12.82 -35.61
CA CYS A 54 -0.89 13.89 -36.00
C CYS A 54 0.30 14.10 -35.05
N GLU A 55 0.28 13.52 -33.85
CA GLU A 55 1.43 13.48 -32.93
C GLU A 55 2.52 12.54 -33.47
N GLN A 56 3.52 13.14 -34.11
CA GLN A 56 4.85 12.58 -34.26
C GLN A 56 5.89 13.50 -33.60
N ASP A 57 6.90 12.86 -33.01
CA ASP A 57 8.12 13.39 -32.39
C ASP A 57 8.34 14.91 -32.56
N GLU A 58 8.16 15.66 -31.47
CA GLU A 58 8.31 17.13 -31.40
C GLU A 58 9.71 17.65 -31.82
N ASP A 59 10.69 16.76 -31.95
CA ASP A 59 12.10 17.10 -32.13
C ASP A 59 12.53 17.46 -33.57
N ASN A 60 11.69 17.30 -34.63
CA ASN A 60 12.23 17.39 -36.00
C ASN A 60 11.30 17.72 -37.20
N TYR A 61 10.21 18.49 -37.06
CA TYR A 61 9.46 18.95 -38.25
C TYR A 61 8.70 20.28 -38.08
N ASP A 62 8.90 21.21 -39.02
CA ASP A 62 7.99 22.35 -39.25
C ASP A 62 6.74 21.84 -40.01
N PRO A 63 5.52 21.91 -39.42
CA PRO A 63 4.32 21.41 -40.09
C PRO A 63 3.95 22.29 -41.30
N PRO A 64 3.47 21.71 -42.41
CA PRO A 64 2.96 22.48 -43.54
C PRO A 64 1.78 23.34 -43.09
N SER A 65 1.82 24.63 -43.41
CA SER A 65 0.90 25.67 -42.90
C SER A 65 -0.59 25.32 -43.04
N SER A 66 -0.97 24.66 -44.14
CA SER A 66 -2.35 24.25 -44.40
C SER A 66 -2.93 23.26 -43.38
N PHE A 67 -2.10 22.48 -42.69
CA PHE A 67 -2.58 21.51 -41.69
C PHE A 67 -2.77 22.15 -40.30
N GLY A 68 -1.92 23.13 -39.97
CA GLY A 68 -2.12 24.01 -38.81
C GLY A 68 -3.40 24.82 -38.96
N GLU A 69 -3.66 25.39 -40.14
CA GLU A 69 -4.91 26.08 -40.45
C GLU A 69 -6.13 25.15 -40.37
N ALA A 70 -6.08 23.93 -40.91
CA ALA A 70 -7.20 22.99 -40.82
C ALA A 70 -7.54 22.66 -39.35
N THR A 71 -6.53 22.39 -38.51
CA THR A 71 -6.71 22.05 -37.10
C THR A 71 -7.19 23.26 -36.28
N ALA A 72 -6.66 24.45 -36.55
CA ALA A 72 -7.13 25.70 -35.95
C ALA A 72 -8.56 26.06 -36.40
N THR A 73 -8.91 25.77 -37.65
CA THR A 73 -10.27 25.97 -38.19
C THR A 73 -11.27 25.05 -37.50
N VAL A 74 -10.91 23.79 -37.23
CA VAL A 74 -11.74 22.86 -36.43
C VAL A 74 -11.96 23.41 -35.01
N LEU A 75 -10.89 23.87 -34.34
CA LEU A 75 -11.00 24.49 -33.02
C LEU A 75 -11.87 25.76 -33.04
N ALA A 76 -11.75 26.60 -34.07
CA ALA A 76 -12.54 27.81 -34.23
C ALA A 76 -14.03 27.52 -34.52
N ILE A 77 -14.33 26.53 -35.38
CA ILE A 77 -15.71 26.07 -35.65
C ILE A 77 -16.33 25.48 -34.37
N MET A 78 -15.56 24.69 -33.60
CA MET A 78 -16.01 24.14 -32.32
C MET A 78 -16.25 25.21 -31.26
N GLN A 79 -15.45 26.27 -31.21
CA GLN A 79 -15.65 27.41 -30.31
C GLN A 79 -16.90 28.24 -30.66
N ARG A 80 -17.25 28.37 -31.95
CA ARG A 80 -18.41 29.17 -32.39
C ARG A 80 -19.77 28.49 -32.20
N ARG A 81 -19.84 27.18 -31.98
CA ARG A 81 -21.08 26.39 -31.77
C ARG A 81 -22.14 26.48 -32.88
N GLU A 82 -21.83 27.01 -34.05
CA GLU A 82 -22.76 27.16 -35.18
C GLU A 82 -22.60 26.06 -36.25
N LEU A 83 -22.81 24.80 -35.86
CA LEU A 83 -23.11 23.73 -36.84
C LEU A 83 -24.58 23.86 -37.28
N SER A 84 -24.84 24.83 -38.16
CA SER A 84 -26.13 24.88 -38.88
C SER A 84 -26.21 23.78 -39.94
N VAL A 85 -27.40 23.57 -40.51
CA VAL A 85 -27.89 22.32 -41.16
C VAL A 85 -27.16 21.91 -42.46
N GLY A 86 -26.03 22.54 -42.82
CA GLY A 86 -25.18 22.16 -43.98
C GLY A 86 -23.92 21.33 -43.67
N GLY A 87 -23.55 21.15 -42.40
CA GLY A 87 -22.19 20.70 -42.01
C GLY A 87 -21.79 19.23 -42.26
N ASP A 88 -22.56 18.43 -43.00
CA ASP A 88 -22.18 17.04 -43.30
C ASP A 88 -20.97 16.97 -44.27
N ASP A 89 -20.87 17.88 -45.25
CA ASP A 89 -19.79 17.88 -46.23
C ASP A 89 -18.44 18.33 -45.63
N ASP A 90 -18.43 19.32 -44.73
CA ASP A 90 -17.22 19.76 -44.02
C ASP A 90 -16.67 18.65 -43.11
N PHE A 91 -17.55 17.93 -42.41
CA PHE A 91 -17.16 16.80 -41.56
C PHE A 91 -16.61 15.62 -42.39
N VAL A 92 -17.24 15.31 -43.52
CA VAL A 92 -16.74 14.28 -44.46
C VAL A 92 -15.41 14.70 -45.07
N SER A 93 -15.25 15.97 -45.46
CA SER A 93 -14.00 16.52 -46.01
C SER A 93 -12.84 16.42 -45.00
N LEU A 94 -13.04 16.92 -43.77
CA LEU A 94 -12.06 16.84 -42.68
C LEU A 94 -11.68 15.39 -42.35
N SER A 95 -12.68 14.51 -42.22
CA SER A 95 -12.44 13.11 -41.89
C SER A 95 -11.74 12.37 -43.02
N SER A 96 -12.00 12.73 -44.28
CA SER A 96 -11.28 12.22 -45.45
C SER A 96 -9.82 12.67 -45.43
N ALA A 97 -9.54 13.94 -45.08
CA ALA A 97 -8.18 14.45 -44.91
C ALA A 97 -7.41 13.73 -43.79
N LEU A 98 -8.06 13.45 -42.65
CA LEU A 98 -7.48 12.66 -41.55
C LEU A 98 -7.18 11.21 -41.96
N ILE A 99 -8.07 10.55 -42.70
CA ILE A 99 -7.83 9.20 -43.25
C ILE A 99 -6.65 9.22 -44.24
N CYS A 100 -6.60 10.20 -45.14
CA CYS A 100 -5.49 10.36 -46.08
C CYS A 100 -4.16 10.66 -45.37
N HIS A 101 -4.17 11.40 -44.25
CA HIS A 101 -2.99 11.64 -43.44
C HIS A 101 -2.54 10.38 -42.67
N ALA A 102 -3.48 9.66 -42.02
CA ALA A 102 -3.21 8.41 -41.33
C ALA A 102 -2.66 7.29 -42.25
N LEU A 103 -2.89 7.41 -43.57
CA LEU A 103 -2.40 6.49 -44.60
C LEU A 103 -1.25 7.04 -45.45
N SER A 104 -0.83 8.28 -45.19
CA SER A 104 0.34 8.90 -45.79
C SER A 104 1.63 8.30 -45.22
N ASP A 105 2.67 8.22 -46.03
CA ASP A 105 4.03 7.84 -45.60
C ASP A 105 4.61 8.83 -44.56
N LYS A 106 3.97 10.00 -44.39
CA LYS A 106 4.26 11.00 -43.35
C LYS A 106 3.65 10.69 -41.98
N CYS A 107 2.97 9.55 -41.78
CA CYS A 107 2.41 9.17 -40.49
C CYS A 107 3.19 8.01 -39.87
N GLY A 108 3.84 8.23 -38.73
CA GLY A 108 4.68 7.24 -38.05
C GLY A 108 3.95 5.98 -37.60
N ARG A 109 2.61 6.03 -37.52
CA ARG A 109 1.74 4.87 -37.23
C ARG A 109 0.94 4.39 -38.45
N GLN A 110 1.32 4.77 -39.67
CA GLN A 110 0.67 4.36 -40.93
C GLN A 110 0.42 2.84 -40.99
N HIS A 111 1.39 2.02 -40.57
CA HIS A 111 1.23 0.55 -40.54
C HIS A 111 0.07 0.10 -39.64
N GLU A 112 -0.08 0.71 -38.46
CA GLU A 112 -1.18 0.40 -37.53
C GLU A 112 -2.53 0.79 -38.13
N TYR A 113 -2.65 1.98 -38.72
CA TYR A 113 -3.88 2.46 -39.34
C TYR A 113 -4.27 1.64 -40.59
N VAL A 114 -3.30 1.23 -41.41
CA VAL A 114 -3.50 0.26 -42.51
C VAL A 114 -4.01 -1.09 -41.97
N CYS A 115 -3.45 -1.59 -40.88
CA CYS A 115 -3.89 -2.84 -40.25
C CYS A 115 -5.31 -2.74 -39.66
N ARG A 116 -5.65 -1.62 -39.01
CA ARG A 116 -7.02 -1.36 -38.52
C ARG A 116 -8.04 -1.35 -39.67
N ILE A 117 -7.76 -0.63 -40.77
CA ILE A 117 -8.65 -0.61 -41.94
C ILE A 117 -8.80 -2.02 -42.54
N LYS A 118 -7.70 -2.78 -42.69
CA LYS A 118 -7.74 -4.18 -43.18
C LYS A 118 -8.55 -5.14 -42.28
N ALA A 119 -8.82 -4.79 -41.02
CA ALA A 119 -9.64 -5.58 -40.10
C ALA A 119 -11.15 -5.22 -40.16
N MET A 120 -11.53 -4.14 -40.86
CA MET A 120 -12.93 -3.71 -40.99
C MET A 120 -13.70 -4.55 -42.02
N ASP A 121 -15.03 -4.41 -42.07
CA ASP A 121 -15.86 -5.07 -43.08
C ASP A 121 -15.46 -4.65 -44.51
N LEU A 122 -15.51 -5.57 -45.47
CA LEU A 122 -15.13 -5.32 -46.87
C LEU A 122 -15.92 -4.17 -47.53
N VAL A 123 -17.16 -3.92 -47.11
CA VAL A 123 -17.96 -2.77 -47.59
C VAL A 123 -17.38 -1.45 -47.07
N VAL A 124 -17.00 -1.41 -45.78
CA VAL A 124 -16.37 -0.23 -45.15
C VAL A 124 -14.98 0.01 -45.74
N GLN A 125 -14.18 -1.04 -45.92
CA GLN A 125 -12.87 -0.95 -46.59
C GLN A 125 -12.99 -0.35 -47.99
N LYS A 126 -13.99 -0.77 -48.75
CA LYS A 126 -14.22 -0.28 -50.12
C LYS A 126 -14.60 1.21 -50.14
N GLU A 127 -15.55 1.64 -49.31
CA GLU A 127 -15.95 3.06 -49.26
C GLU A 127 -14.79 3.96 -48.76
N ILE A 128 -13.98 3.49 -47.82
CA ILE A 128 -12.75 4.18 -47.38
C ILE A 128 -11.74 4.30 -48.55
N MET A 129 -11.52 3.24 -49.31
CA MET A 129 -10.66 3.29 -50.51
C MET A 129 -11.21 4.21 -51.61
N ASP A 130 -12.53 4.23 -51.82
CA ASP A 130 -13.20 5.12 -52.77
C ASP A 130 -13.16 6.59 -52.31
N ILE A 131 -13.05 6.88 -51.01
CA ILE A 131 -12.77 8.22 -50.46
C ILE A 131 -11.32 8.61 -50.79
N ILE A 132 -10.34 7.77 -50.42
CA ILE A 132 -8.90 8.05 -50.63
C ILE A 132 -8.59 8.29 -52.11
N GLN A 133 -9.13 7.47 -53.01
CA GLN A 133 -8.93 7.65 -54.45
C GLN A 133 -9.53 8.96 -54.99
N GLU A 134 -10.62 9.45 -54.41
CA GLU A 134 -11.24 10.70 -54.84
C GLU A 134 -10.47 11.92 -54.32
N SER A 135 -10.01 11.89 -53.06
CA SER A 135 -9.11 12.92 -52.50
C SER A 135 -7.77 13.00 -53.24
N LEU A 136 -7.18 11.86 -53.61
CA LEU A 136 -5.96 11.84 -54.43
C LEU A 136 -6.18 12.42 -55.83
N ARG A 137 -7.33 12.14 -56.46
CA ARG A 137 -7.67 12.74 -57.77
C ARG A 137 -7.89 14.25 -57.70
N ALA A 138 -8.51 14.75 -56.63
CA ALA A 138 -8.69 16.18 -56.42
C ALA A 138 -7.34 16.92 -56.34
N ASN A 139 -6.39 16.38 -55.58
CA ASN A 139 -5.05 16.99 -55.42
C ASN A 139 -4.18 16.92 -56.69
N CYS A 140 -4.44 16.01 -57.62
CA CYS A 140 -3.70 15.93 -58.89
C CYS A 140 -4.22 16.86 -60.00
N SER A 141 -5.16 17.77 -59.69
CA SER A 141 -5.79 18.65 -60.69
C SER A 141 -5.37 20.13 -60.61
N SER A 142 -4.36 20.46 -59.78
CA SER A 142 -3.92 21.85 -59.53
C SER A 142 -2.60 22.24 -60.23
N ASP A 143 -2.24 21.62 -61.34
CA ASP A 143 -1.11 22.04 -62.20
C ASP A 143 -1.46 23.30 -63.03
N ASN A 144 -1.86 24.38 -62.35
CA ASN A 144 -1.91 25.72 -62.93
C ASN A 144 -0.59 26.45 -62.65
N VAL A 145 0.41 26.16 -63.49
CA VAL A 145 1.66 26.94 -63.55
C VAL A 145 1.46 28.10 -64.52
N GLU A 146 1.05 29.25 -64.00
CA GLU A 146 1.22 30.57 -64.64
C GLU A 146 2.05 31.41 -63.64
N GLU A 147 3.34 31.66 -63.86
CA GLU A 147 3.89 32.59 -64.87
C GLU A 147 3.51 34.06 -64.63
N THR A 148 3.90 34.58 -63.47
CA THR A 148 4.40 35.96 -63.29
C THR A 148 5.46 35.92 -62.17
N GLY A 149 6.53 36.72 -62.18
CA GLY A 149 6.83 37.88 -63.02
C GLY A 149 7.60 38.89 -62.16
N ASP A 150 8.87 38.60 -61.91
CA ASP A 150 9.79 39.41 -61.10
C ASP A 150 9.84 40.87 -61.59
N TYR A 151 9.59 41.85 -60.69
CA TYR A 151 10.20 43.18 -60.76
C TYR A 151 10.05 44.00 -59.46
N SER A 152 11.07 44.82 -59.18
CA SER A 152 11.13 45.95 -58.22
C SER A 152 11.38 45.64 -56.73
N ALA A 153 12.61 45.25 -56.43
CA ALA A 153 13.26 45.70 -55.20
C ALA A 153 13.53 47.22 -55.24
N PHE A 154 13.29 47.95 -54.15
CA PHE A 154 14.13 49.09 -53.73
C PHE A 154 13.92 49.47 -52.25
N LEU A 155 15.03 49.58 -51.51
CA LEU A 155 15.21 50.22 -50.18
C LEU A 155 14.53 49.62 -48.93
N GLY A 156 15.36 49.04 -48.06
CA GLY A 156 15.40 49.48 -46.65
C GLY A 156 16.43 50.62 -46.46
N PRO A 157 16.79 51.04 -45.23
CA PRO A 157 16.45 50.43 -43.94
C PRO A 157 16.02 51.40 -42.80
N GLU A 158 15.64 50.81 -41.65
CA GLU A 158 15.82 51.29 -40.26
C GLU A 158 15.08 52.52 -39.64
N ALA A 159 14.83 52.35 -38.33
CA ALA A 159 14.73 53.35 -37.25
C ALA A 159 13.44 54.20 -37.05
N SER A 160 12.58 53.70 -36.14
CA SER A 160 11.96 54.40 -34.99
C SER A 160 11.58 55.91 -35.08
N HIS A 161 10.28 56.22 -34.96
CA HIS A 161 9.73 56.92 -33.79
C HIS A 161 8.19 56.90 -33.73
N ASP A 162 7.68 57.36 -32.59
CA ASP A 162 6.31 57.46 -32.09
C ASP A 162 5.17 57.95 -33.02
N ALA A 163 3.98 57.49 -32.62
CA ALA A 163 2.69 58.20 -32.58
C ALA A 163 1.76 58.22 -33.79
N SER A 164 0.46 58.13 -33.44
CA SER A 164 -0.74 58.45 -34.24
C SER A 164 -1.13 57.41 -35.31
N VAL A 165 -2.39 57.24 -35.73
CA VAL A 165 -3.73 57.67 -35.24
C VAL A 165 -4.77 56.83 -36.02
N ALA A 166 -5.96 56.60 -35.43
CA ALA A 166 -7.11 55.90 -36.06
C ALA A 166 -6.85 54.39 -36.36
N ASP A 167 -7.85 53.53 -36.54
CA ASP A 167 -9.29 53.77 -36.69
C ASP A 167 -10.10 52.60 -36.08
N SER A 168 -11.21 52.90 -35.41
CA SER A 168 -12.25 51.92 -35.00
C SER A 168 -13.47 52.65 -34.44
N LEU A 169 -14.29 53.17 -35.36
CA LEU A 169 -15.73 53.40 -35.15
C LEU A 169 -16.36 52.12 -34.53
N ASP A 170 -17.34 52.16 -33.60
CA ASP A 170 -18.62 52.87 -33.72
C ASP A 170 -19.41 52.97 -32.39
N CYS A 171 -20.42 53.85 -32.41
CA CYS A 171 -21.66 53.87 -31.61
C CYS A 171 -21.66 54.13 -30.08
N ASP A 172 -22.01 55.40 -29.77
CA ASP A 172 -23.14 55.84 -28.93
C ASP A 172 -23.24 55.49 -27.42
N SER A 173 -23.80 56.35 -26.54
CA SER A 173 -23.84 57.82 -26.40
C SER A 173 -24.55 58.12 -25.06
N MET A 174 -24.22 59.24 -24.38
CA MET A 174 -24.99 59.88 -23.28
C MET A 174 -25.36 59.01 -22.04
N ASP A 175 -24.74 59.28 -20.90
CA ASP A 175 -25.26 60.24 -19.89
C ASP A 175 -24.60 60.01 -18.52
N ASP A 176 -23.69 60.91 -18.13
CA ASP A 176 -23.42 61.17 -16.71
C ASP A 176 -22.90 62.61 -16.56
N GLY A 177 -23.72 63.49 -15.98
CA GLY A 177 -23.56 64.94 -16.10
C GLY A 177 -24.25 65.70 -14.98
N CYS A 178 -23.64 65.68 -13.79
CA CYS A 178 -24.19 66.31 -12.59
C CYS A 178 -24.46 67.82 -12.74
N ALA A 179 -25.73 68.18 -12.53
CA ALA A 179 -26.21 69.34 -11.79
C ALA A 179 -25.28 70.57 -11.66
N ALA A 180 -25.58 71.63 -12.42
CA ALA A 180 -25.16 72.98 -12.09
C ALA A 180 -26.23 74.02 -12.44
N LYS A 181 -26.75 74.68 -11.39
CA LYS A 181 -27.26 76.06 -11.32
C LYS A 181 -28.60 76.43 -11.99
N GLU A 182 -29.16 77.50 -11.38
CA GLU A 182 -30.15 78.44 -11.93
C GLU A 182 -31.55 77.82 -12.27
N ASP A 183 -32.68 78.43 -11.93
CA ASP A 183 -32.97 79.85 -11.65
C ASP A 183 -33.86 80.11 -10.42
N GLN A 184 -33.62 81.27 -9.79
CA GLN A 184 -34.65 82.05 -9.10
C GLN A 184 -35.20 83.08 -10.09
N MET A 185 -36.52 83.18 -10.23
CA MET A 185 -37.16 84.37 -10.80
C MET A 185 -38.39 84.73 -9.95
N GLU A 186 -38.16 85.67 -9.04
CA GLU A 186 -39.20 86.51 -8.44
C GLU A 186 -39.40 87.78 -9.30
N ASP A 187 -40.54 88.43 -9.13
CA ASP A 187 -40.85 89.84 -9.42
C ASP A 187 -40.64 90.40 -10.85
N VAL A 188 -41.76 90.62 -11.56
CA VAL A 188 -42.03 91.92 -12.23
C VAL A 188 -43.52 92.26 -12.08
N ASP A 189 -43.81 93.33 -11.32
CA ASP A 189 -45.13 93.98 -11.21
C ASP A 189 -45.47 94.86 -12.44
N ASP A 190 -46.74 95.27 -12.52
CA ASP A 190 -47.24 96.51 -13.12
C ASP A 190 -46.57 97.07 -14.40
N ILE A 191 -47.26 96.97 -15.54
CA ILE A 191 -47.49 98.15 -16.40
C ILE A 191 -48.98 98.25 -16.76
N ASN A 192 -49.60 99.34 -16.31
CA ASN A 192 -50.84 99.88 -16.88
C ASN A 192 -50.53 100.48 -18.26
N GLU A 193 -51.31 100.17 -19.30
CA GLU A 193 -51.46 101.11 -20.42
C GLU A 193 -52.90 101.10 -20.99
N PRO A 194 -53.51 102.26 -21.32
CA PRO A 194 -54.96 102.40 -21.44
C PRO A 194 -55.48 102.43 -22.89
N PRO A 195 -56.81 102.30 -23.12
CA PRO A 195 -57.39 102.33 -24.45
C PRO A 195 -57.38 103.74 -25.07
N ALA A 196 -56.71 103.89 -26.21
CA ALA A 196 -56.77 105.08 -27.04
C ALA A 196 -57.92 105.00 -28.06
N LYS A 197 -59.07 105.54 -27.63
CA LYS A 197 -59.88 106.54 -28.36
C LYS A 197 -59.87 106.49 -29.90
N SER A 198 -60.98 106.02 -30.46
CA SER A 198 -61.48 106.48 -31.76
C SER A 198 -62.46 107.65 -31.54
N ASP A 199 -62.05 108.88 -31.88
CA ASP A 199 -62.93 110.05 -31.83
C ASP A 199 -63.91 110.06 -33.02
N ASP A 200 -65.16 110.50 -32.76
CA ASP A 200 -66.26 110.68 -33.72
C ASP A 200 -67.25 111.74 -33.17
N PRO A 201 -68.11 112.42 -33.98
CA PRO A 201 -68.09 112.69 -35.42
C PRO A 201 -67.64 114.15 -35.72
N PRO A 202 -68.44 115.26 -35.82
CA PRO A 202 -69.87 115.49 -36.11
C PRO A 202 -70.20 116.43 -37.31
N ARG A 203 -71.26 116.07 -38.07
CA ARG A 203 -72.21 116.98 -38.80
C ARG A 203 -71.69 117.96 -39.89
N GLY A 204 -72.28 117.88 -41.09
CA GLY A 204 -71.92 118.79 -42.19
C GLY A 204 -72.93 119.14 -43.30
N LYS A 205 -74.26 119.13 -43.03
CA LYS A 205 -75.32 119.81 -43.81
C LYS A 205 -75.37 119.64 -45.35
N ILE A 206 -76.45 118.99 -45.80
CA ILE A 206 -77.07 119.21 -47.11
C ILE A 206 -77.34 120.71 -47.33
N ALA A 207 -77.08 121.22 -48.53
CA ALA A 207 -77.50 122.55 -48.97
C ALA A 207 -78.28 122.41 -50.30
N ASP A 208 -79.56 122.74 -50.27
CA ASP A 208 -80.47 122.57 -51.41
C ASP A 208 -80.27 123.60 -52.52
N GLU A 209 -80.48 123.16 -53.76
CA GLU A 209 -80.69 124.02 -54.92
C GLU A 209 -82.16 124.50 -54.97
N LYS A 210 -82.45 125.77 -55.35
CA LYS A 210 -83.10 126.09 -56.66
C LYS A 210 -83.66 127.51 -56.84
N PHE A 211 -83.47 127.91 -58.10
CA PHE A 211 -84.16 128.89 -58.95
C PHE A 211 -85.67 129.16 -58.73
N THR A 212 -86.00 130.45 -58.60
CA THR A 212 -87.02 131.25 -59.36
C THR A 212 -88.44 130.74 -59.73
N ALA A 213 -89.45 131.45 -59.18
CA ALA A 213 -90.57 132.12 -59.90
C ALA A 213 -91.68 131.27 -60.63
N PRO A 214 -92.75 131.85 -61.22
CA PRO A 214 -93.90 132.45 -60.48
C PRO A 214 -95.32 132.12 -61.02
N ASN A 215 -96.34 132.50 -60.22
CA ASN A 215 -97.70 133.00 -60.59
C ASN A 215 -98.86 132.08 -61.10
N HIS A 216 -99.99 132.21 -60.37
CA HIS A 216 -101.40 132.31 -60.80
C HIS A 216 -102.28 131.10 -61.26
N LYS A 217 -103.25 130.78 -60.37
CA LYS A 217 -104.72 130.64 -60.59
C LYS A 217 -105.29 129.44 -61.36
N ASN A 218 -105.89 128.49 -60.62
CA ASN A 218 -107.27 127.99 -60.84
C ASN A 218 -107.69 127.02 -59.69
N ASP A 219 -108.09 127.57 -58.55
CA ASP A 219 -107.99 126.95 -57.22
C ASP A 219 -109.24 126.21 -56.69
N THR A 220 -109.90 125.36 -57.50
CA THR A 220 -111.02 124.54 -56.97
C THR A 220 -110.99 123.07 -57.39
N ASN A 221 -110.68 122.78 -58.66
CA ASN A 221 -110.49 121.39 -59.11
C ASN A 221 -109.08 120.86 -58.77
N LEU A 222 -108.11 121.77 -58.67
CA LEU A 222 -106.73 121.48 -58.22
C LEU A 222 -106.67 121.13 -56.73
N HIS A 223 -107.48 121.75 -55.86
CA HIS A 223 -107.46 121.41 -54.43
C HIS A 223 -107.95 119.98 -54.13
N ALA A 224 -108.88 119.44 -54.91
CA ALA A 224 -109.36 118.06 -54.77
C ALA A 224 -108.33 117.03 -55.26
N THR A 225 -107.62 117.32 -56.37
CA THR A 225 -106.52 116.46 -56.82
C THR A 225 -105.29 116.60 -55.94
N ILE A 226 -104.99 117.80 -55.39
CA ILE A 226 -103.95 117.99 -54.38
C ILE A 226 -104.28 117.20 -53.11
N THR A 227 -105.47 117.31 -52.53
CA THR A 227 -105.80 116.53 -51.30
C THR A 227 -105.76 115.02 -51.54
N LYS A 228 -106.17 114.55 -52.73
CA LYS A 228 -105.99 113.14 -53.10
C LYS A 228 -104.52 112.77 -53.23
N LEU A 229 -103.70 113.54 -53.96
CA LEU A 229 -102.26 113.30 -54.10
C LEU A 229 -101.51 113.42 -52.76
N GLU A 230 -101.96 114.28 -51.84
CA GLU A 230 -101.45 114.38 -50.47
C GLU A 230 -101.86 113.18 -49.60
N GLN A 231 -103.01 112.56 -49.87
CA GLN A 231 -103.41 111.31 -49.24
C GLN A 231 -102.61 110.15 -49.83
N ASP A 232 -102.54 110.02 -51.15
CA ASP A 232 -101.73 109.02 -51.85
C ASP A 232 -100.24 109.14 -51.46
N LEU A 233 -99.70 110.35 -51.27
CA LEU A 233 -98.36 110.60 -50.72
C LEU A 233 -98.22 110.19 -49.25
N ARG A 234 -99.26 110.38 -48.42
CA ARG A 234 -99.24 109.94 -47.02
C ARG A 234 -99.32 108.41 -46.91
N GLU A 235 -100.13 107.78 -47.74
CA GLU A 235 -100.24 106.32 -47.82
C GLU A 235 -98.97 105.70 -48.40
N SER A 236 -98.38 106.29 -49.45
CA SER A 236 -97.09 105.89 -50.02
C SER A 236 -95.94 106.05 -49.02
N ARG A 237 -95.83 107.21 -48.33
CA ARG A 237 -94.83 107.40 -47.26
C ARG A 237 -95.03 106.46 -46.08
N LYS A 238 -96.28 106.11 -45.76
CA LYS A 238 -96.57 105.11 -44.74
C LYS A 238 -96.10 103.73 -45.19
N GLN A 239 -96.40 103.33 -46.43
CA GLN A 239 -95.90 102.08 -47.00
C GLN A 239 -94.37 102.04 -47.06
N GLU A 240 -93.71 103.16 -47.41
CA GLU A 240 -92.26 103.30 -47.42
C GLU A 240 -91.68 103.14 -46.00
N MET A 241 -92.32 103.73 -44.98
CA MET A 241 -91.94 103.59 -43.58
C MET A 241 -92.18 102.18 -43.03
N ASP A 242 -93.33 101.57 -43.35
CA ASP A 242 -93.68 100.19 -42.97
C ASP A 242 -92.72 99.18 -43.64
N LEU A 243 -92.32 99.42 -44.90
CA LEU A 243 -91.31 98.62 -45.62
C LEU A 243 -89.90 98.84 -45.08
N ALA A 244 -89.52 100.07 -44.73
CA ALA A 244 -88.23 100.36 -44.09
C ALA A 244 -88.13 99.67 -42.73
N GLN A 245 -89.17 99.75 -41.89
CA GLN A 245 -89.22 99.02 -40.63
C GLN A 245 -89.16 97.50 -40.84
N SER A 246 -89.91 96.96 -41.81
CA SER A 246 -89.84 95.52 -42.14
C SER A 246 -88.46 95.10 -42.67
N LEU A 247 -87.72 95.99 -43.32
CA LEU A 247 -86.36 95.74 -43.80
C LEU A 247 -85.35 95.79 -42.65
N ASP A 248 -85.45 96.78 -41.76
CA ASP A 248 -84.65 96.88 -40.53
C ASP A 248 -84.88 95.66 -39.61
N GLU A 249 -86.13 95.21 -39.45
CA GLU A 249 -86.48 93.99 -38.71
C GLU A 249 -85.91 92.73 -39.39
N CYS A 250 -85.98 92.64 -40.72
CA CYS A 250 -85.40 91.54 -41.48
C CYS A 250 -83.86 91.50 -41.37
N GLU A 251 -83.19 92.65 -41.51
CA GLU A 251 -81.75 92.76 -41.32
C GLU A 251 -81.32 92.48 -39.88
N SER A 252 -82.09 92.94 -38.89
CA SER A 252 -81.82 92.67 -37.48
C SER A 252 -81.93 91.17 -37.18
N ASN A 253 -82.98 90.51 -37.66
CA ASN A 253 -83.15 89.07 -37.55
C ASN A 253 -82.03 88.31 -38.26
N HIS A 254 -81.66 88.71 -39.48
CA HIS A 254 -80.58 88.07 -40.23
C HIS A 254 -79.22 88.21 -39.52
N ARG A 255 -78.91 89.38 -38.96
CA ARG A 255 -77.70 89.59 -38.13
C ARG A 255 -77.73 88.74 -36.86
N ALA A 256 -78.88 88.62 -36.20
CA ALA A 256 -79.04 87.78 -35.01
C ALA A 256 -78.88 86.28 -35.33
N GLU A 257 -79.44 85.80 -36.45
CA GLU A 257 -79.27 84.43 -36.94
C GLU A 257 -77.81 84.14 -37.30
N MET A 258 -77.13 85.06 -38.00
CA MET A 258 -75.70 84.95 -38.31
C MET A 258 -74.84 84.84 -37.04
N LEU A 259 -75.04 85.75 -36.07
CA LEU A 259 -74.33 85.69 -34.78
C LEU A 259 -74.65 84.40 -34.00
N GLN A 260 -75.88 83.88 -34.09
CA GLN A 260 -76.24 82.60 -33.46
C GLN A 260 -75.57 81.41 -34.17
N MET A 261 -75.45 81.43 -35.49
CA MET A 261 -74.76 80.40 -36.28
C MET A 261 -73.25 80.42 -36.03
N GLU A 262 -72.62 81.59 -36.01
CA GLU A 262 -71.21 81.78 -35.63
C GLU A 262 -70.96 81.32 -34.19
N SER A 263 -71.83 81.69 -33.24
CA SER A 263 -71.74 81.23 -31.85
C SER A 263 -71.84 79.70 -31.73
N LYS A 264 -72.77 79.06 -32.44
CA LYS A 264 -72.88 77.59 -32.50
C LYS A 264 -71.64 76.94 -33.12
N HIS A 265 -71.08 77.54 -34.17
CA HIS A 265 -69.86 77.03 -34.80
C HIS A 265 -68.64 77.15 -33.88
N MET A 266 -68.45 78.30 -33.23
CA MET A 266 -67.39 78.51 -32.24
C MET A 266 -67.55 77.59 -31.03
N GLN A 267 -68.77 77.30 -30.58
CA GLN A 267 -68.98 76.32 -29.51
C GLN A 267 -68.62 74.90 -29.99
N SER A 268 -69.03 74.51 -31.20
CA SER A 268 -68.65 73.22 -31.77
C SER A 268 -67.13 73.07 -31.95
N ILE A 269 -66.41 74.15 -32.27
CA ILE A 269 -64.94 74.16 -32.35
C ILE A 269 -64.37 73.88 -30.95
N ARG A 270 -64.76 74.65 -29.93
CA ARG A 270 -64.31 74.43 -28.53
C ARG A 270 -64.62 73.02 -28.05
N ASP A 271 -65.84 72.51 -28.30
CA ASP A 271 -66.22 71.15 -27.92
C ASP A 271 -65.31 70.11 -28.61
N THR A 272 -64.87 70.35 -29.86
CA THR A 272 -63.90 69.46 -30.52
C THR A 272 -62.47 69.63 -30.00
N GLU A 273 -62.04 70.85 -29.66
CA GLU A 273 -60.74 71.14 -29.05
C GLU A 273 -60.61 70.49 -27.67
N ASP A 274 -61.62 70.62 -26.81
CA ASP A 274 -61.71 69.97 -25.49
C ASP A 274 -61.68 68.44 -25.61
N ASN A 275 -62.44 67.88 -26.57
CA ASN A 275 -62.43 66.44 -26.84
C ASN A 275 -61.07 65.93 -27.36
N LEU A 276 -60.35 66.73 -28.16
CA LEU A 276 -59.01 66.38 -28.62
C LEU A 276 -57.98 66.53 -27.51
N GLY A 277 -58.06 67.60 -26.70
CA GLY A 277 -57.22 67.81 -25.51
C GLY A 277 -57.37 66.70 -24.47
N ALA A 278 -58.59 66.22 -24.23
CA ALA A 278 -58.86 65.06 -23.39
C ALA A 278 -58.25 63.76 -23.95
N LYS A 279 -58.34 63.53 -25.26
CA LYS A 279 -57.70 62.37 -25.92
C LYS A 279 -56.17 62.43 -25.85
N ILE A 280 -55.58 63.58 -26.13
CA ILE A 280 -54.12 63.80 -26.02
C ILE A 280 -53.68 63.54 -24.58
N SER A 281 -54.39 64.08 -23.59
CA SER A 281 -54.08 63.88 -22.17
C SER A 281 -54.13 62.39 -21.77
N ALA A 282 -55.15 61.67 -22.24
CA ALA A 282 -55.28 60.22 -21.99
C ALA A 282 -54.14 59.41 -22.65
N GLN A 283 -53.78 59.75 -23.89
CA GLN A 283 -52.66 59.11 -24.60
C GLN A 283 -51.29 59.43 -23.95
N THR A 284 -51.09 60.65 -23.45
CA THR A 284 -49.88 61.01 -22.69
C THR A 284 -49.75 60.17 -21.42
N VAL A 285 -50.84 60.02 -20.65
CA VAL A 285 -50.87 59.17 -19.44
C VAL A 285 -50.64 57.68 -19.79
N GLU A 286 -51.16 57.20 -20.92
CA GLU A 286 -50.90 55.84 -21.39
C GLU A 286 -49.43 55.63 -21.78
N LEU A 287 -48.83 56.59 -22.51
CA LEU A 287 -47.41 56.56 -22.87
C LEU A 287 -46.48 56.64 -21.64
N GLU A 288 -46.81 57.46 -20.65
CA GLU A 288 -46.10 57.50 -19.36
C GLU A 288 -46.22 56.17 -18.61
N SER A 289 -47.42 55.57 -18.58
CA SER A 289 -47.63 54.22 -18.01
C SER A 289 -46.80 53.14 -18.71
N LEU A 290 -46.70 53.20 -20.04
CA LEU A 290 -45.88 52.29 -20.84
C LEU A 290 -44.38 52.51 -20.63
N ARG A 291 -43.91 53.77 -20.52
CA ARG A 291 -42.52 54.09 -20.16
C ARG A 291 -42.16 53.57 -18.77
N ALA A 292 -43.02 53.79 -17.77
CA ALA A 292 -42.81 53.27 -16.42
C ALA A 292 -42.74 51.74 -16.39
N LYS A 293 -43.59 51.04 -17.16
CA LYS A 293 -43.51 49.58 -17.35
C LYS A 293 -42.22 49.16 -18.04
N GLY A 294 -41.75 49.91 -19.03
CA GLY A 294 -40.47 49.66 -19.71
C GLY A 294 -39.27 49.75 -18.76
N ILE A 295 -39.23 50.77 -17.91
CA ILE A 295 -38.22 50.92 -16.86
C ILE A 295 -38.25 49.74 -15.89
N ALA A 296 -39.44 49.34 -15.42
CA ALA A 296 -39.59 48.18 -14.51
C ALA A 296 -39.17 46.86 -15.17
N VAL A 297 -39.43 46.67 -16.47
CA VAL A 297 -38.97 45.49 -17.22
C VAL A 297 -37.46 45.47 -17.37
N ASN A 298 -36.81 46.62 -17.57
CA ASN A 298 -35.34 46.70 -17.61
C ASN A 298 -34.73 46.40 -16.25
N GLN A 299 -35.26 46.99 -15.16
CA GLN A 299 -34.82 46.66 -13.79
C GLN A 299 -34.93 45.16 -13.48
N LEU A 300 -36.00 44.50 -13.92
CA LEU A 300 -36.16 43.04 -13.78
C LEU A 300 -35.18 42.23 -14.66
N LYS A 301 -34.76 42.75 -15.83
CA LYS A 301 -33.69 42.13 -16.64
C LYS A 301 -32.33 42.25 -15.97
N ASP A 302 -32.03 43.40 -15.38
CA ASP A 302 -30.77 43.68 -14.70
C ASP A 302 -30.66 42.81 -13.42
N GLU A 303 -31.75 42.71 -12.64
CA GLU A 303 -31.86 41.80 -11.49
C GLU A 303 -31.72 40.34 -11.92
N ASN A 304 -32.35 39.91 -13.01
CA ASN A 304 -32.24 38.54 -13.51
C ASN A 304 -30.82 38.22 -14.01
N SER A 305 -30.15 39.17 -14.68
CA SER A 305 -28.76 39.03 -15.11
C SER A 305 -27.83 38.87 -13.89
N ARG A 306 -28.00 39.73 -12.89
CA ARG A 306 -27.26 39.64 -11.62
C ARG A 306 -27.52 38.30 -10.90
N LEU A 307 -28.76 37.84 -10.82
CA LEU A 307 -29.09 36.53 -10.22
C LEU A 307 -28.46 35.37 -11.00
N GLN A 308 -28.28 35.52 -12.31
CA GLN A 308 -27.60 34.54 -13.14
C GLN A 308 -26.09 34.51 -12.90
N ASP A 309 -25.45 35.67 -12.71
CA ASP A 309 -24.06 35.77 -12.26
C ASP A 309 -23.87 35.15 -10.86
N GLU A 310 -24.77 35.45 -9.92
CA GLU A 310 -24.77 34.85 -8.57
C GLU A 310 -24.93 33.30 -8.65
N LEU A 311 -25.76 32.78 -9.56
CA LEU A 311 -25.90 31.34 -9.81
C LEU A 311 -24.62 30.70 -10.39
N ASP A 312 -23.90 31.38 -11.27
CA ASP A 312 -22.66 30.86 -11.85
C ASP A 312 -21.47 30.92 -10.87
N VAL A 313 -21.41 31.95 -10.02
CA VAL A 313 -20.52 31.97 -8.84
C VAL A 313 -20.86 30.81 -7.89
N LEU A 314 -22.14 30.54 -7.64
CA LEU A 314 -22.56 29.42 -6.80
C LEU A 314 -22.24 28.05 -7.43
N ARG A 315 -22.37 27.88 -8.75
CA ARG A 315 -21.93 26.67 -9.47
C ARG A 315 -20.42 26.42 -9.29
N ASN A 316 -19.59 27.43 -9.53
CA ASN A 316 -18.14 27.36 -9.30
C ASN A 316 -17.80 27.04 -7.83
N SER A 317 -18.54 27.60 -6.86
CA SER A 317 -18.33 27.28 -5.45
C SER A 317 -18.74 25.83 -5.09
N LYS A 318 -19.81 25.31 -5.71
CA LYS A 318 -20.27 23.92 -5.55
C LYS A 318 -19.25 22.92 -6.10
N GLU A 319 -18.62 23.23 -7.23
CA GLU A 319 -17.56 22.38 -7.81
C GLU A 319 -16.31 22.37 -6.94
N LYS A 320 -15.88 23.54 -6.43
CA LYS A 320 -14.80 23.65 -5.43
C LYS A 320 -15.13 22.89 -4.14
N LEU A 321 -16.38 22.95 -3.68
CA LEU A 321 -16.84 22.20 -2.51
C LEU A 321 -16.77 20.68 -2.77
N ALA A 322 -17.31 20.19 -3.90
CA ALA A 322 -17.26 18.78 -4.28
C ALA A 322 -15.81 18.27 -4.41
N PHE A 323 -14.91 19.06 -5.01
CA PHE A 323 -13.48 18.76 -5.04
C PHE A 323 -12.90 18.64 -3.62
N SER A 324 -13.22 19.57 -2.71
CA SER A 324 -12.75 19.51 -1.32
C SER A 324 -13.32 18.29 -0.58
N GLU A 325 -14.58 17.93 -0.78
CA GLU A 325 -15.21 16.75 -0.18
C GLU A 325 -14.55 15.45 -0.68
N GLU A 326 -14.19 15.39 -1.96
CA GLU A 326 -13.45 14.27 -2.55
C GLU A 326 -12.00 14.18 -2.02
N GLN A 327 -11.29 15.30 -1.85
CA GLN A 327 -9.98 15.31 -1.16
C GLN A 327 -10.09 14.81 0.29
N LEU A 328 -11.18 15.18 0.97
CA LEU A 328 -11.44 14.77 2.34
C LEU A 328 -11.88 13.31 2.47
N ARG A 329 -12.51 12.75 1.44
CA ARG A 329 -12.72 11.31 1.29
C ARG A 329 -11.38 10.59 1.13
N LYS A 330 -10.54 11.01 0.17
CA LYS A 330 -9.18 10.47 -0.02
C LYS A 330 -8.32 10.50 1.24
N CYS A 331 -8.44 11.56 2.06
CA CYS A 331 -7.76 11.65 3.35
C CYS A 331 -8.27 10.60 4.37
N ARG A 332 -9.57 10.29 4.40
CA ARG A 332 -10.12 9.24 5.27
C ARG A 332 -9.68 7.85 4.83
N ASP A 333 -9.80 7.56 3.54
CA ASP A 333 -9.43 6.27 2.95
C ASP A 333 -7.91 6.02 3.17
N LYS A 334 -7.08 7.08 3.12
CA LYS A 334 -5.65 7.00 3.50
C LYS A 334 -5.43 6.77 5.00
N ILE A 335 -6.25 7.35 5.89
CA ILE A 335 -6.16 7.09 7.34
C ILE A 335 -6.52 5.64 7.67
N GLU A 336 -7.57 5.10 7.03
CA GLU A 336 -8.01 3.71 7.18
C GLU A 336 -6.92 2.74 6.71
N SER A 337 -6.38 2.94 5.50
CA SER A 337 -5.25 2.15 4.98
C SER A 337 -3.98 2.22 5.84
N ILE A 338 -3.71 3.36 6.49
CA ILE A 338 -2.60 3.48 7.45
C ILE A 338 -2.92 2.73 8.76
N GLY A 339 -4.18 2.66 9.16
CA GLY A 339 -4.65 1.81 10.27
C GLY A 339 -4.36 0.34 9.99
N ASP A 340 -4.80 -0.17 8.83
CA ASP A 340 -4.54 -1.55 8.39
C ASP A 340 -3.03 -1.88 8.36
N ALA A 341 -2.22 -0.94 7.85
CA ALA A 341 -0.77 -1.09 7.80
C ALA A 341 -0.13 -1.10 9.20
N HIS A 342 -0.63 -0.29 10.14
CA HIS A 342 -0.18 -0.32 11.54
C HIS A 342 -0.59 -1.63 12.24
N GLU A 343 -1.80 -2.13 12.02
CA GLU A 343 -2.22 -3.43 12.55
C GLU A 343 -1.43 -4.61 11.93
N ALA A 344 -1.01 -4.49 10.68
CA ALA A 344 -0.09 -5.43 10.05
C ALA A 344 1.30 -5.38 10.67
N LEU A 345 1.87 -4.18 10.83
CA LEU A 345 3.16 -3.98 11.50
C LEU A 345 3.14 -4.55 12.93
N GLN A 346 2.10 -4.24 13.71
CA GLN A 346 1.98 -4.72 15.09
C GLN A 346 1.81 -6.26 15.18
N ARG A 347 1.24 -6.89 14.16
CA ARG A 347 1.19 -8.35 14.04
C ARG A 347 2.57 -8.94 13.73
N GLU A 348 3.34 -8.30 12.83
CA GLU A 348 4.73 -8.69 12.56
C GLU A 348 5.62 -8.46 13.77
N GLU A 349 5.59 -7.30 14.44
CA GLU A 349 6.33 -7.04 15.68
C GLU A 349 6.06 -8.09 16.75
N LYS A 350 4.80 -8.53 16.91
CA LYS A 350 4.44 -9.59 17.86
C LYS A 350 4.94 -10.97 17.42
N ALA A 351 4.95 -11.27 16.12
CA ALA A 351 5.53 -12.50 15.60
C ALA A 351 7.07 -12.50 15.74
N HIS A 352 7.72 -11.36 15.49
CA HIS A 352 9.16 -11.16 15.64
C HIS A 352 9.59 -11.25 17.10
N ALA A 353 8.84 -10.66 18.03
CA ALA A 353 9.07 -10.82 19.47
C ALA A 353 8.99 -12.29 19.89
N ALA A 354 7.96 -13.03 19.47
CA ALA A 354 7.84 -14.46 19.74
C ALA A 354 8.95 -15.30 19.09
N ALA A 355 9.46 -14.89 17.93
CA ALA A 355 10.62 -15.51 17.30
C ALA A 355 11.92 -15.24 18.07
N VAL A 356 12.14 -14.01 18.54
CA VAL A 356 13.27 -13.64 19.40
C VAL A 356 13.24 -14.39 20.73
N ASP A 357 12.09 -14.46 21.41
CA ASP A 357 11.90 -15.24 22.63
C ASP A 357 12.26 -16.73 22.40
N LYS A 358 11.86 -17.28 21.25
CA LYS A 358 12.22 -18.66 20.85
C LYS A 358 13.71 -18.82 20.57
N CYS A 359 14.36 -17.86 19.91
CA CYS A 359 15.81 -17.87 19.71
C CYS A 359 16.55 -17.82 21.04
N VAL A 360 16.16 -16.93 21.95
CA VAL A 360 16.74 -16.84 23.31
C VAL A 360 16.51 -18.14 24.10
N SER A 361 15.34 -18.78 23.97
CA SER A 361 15.10 -20.11 24.55
C SER A 361 16.06 -21.16 24.00
N LEU A 362 16.26 -21.19 22.68
CA LEU A 362 17.18 -22.14 22.02
C LEU A 362 18.65 -21.87 22.34
N GLU A 363 19.04 -20.60 22.52
CA GLU A 363 20.38 -20.22 22.99
C GLU A 363 20.62 -20.69 24.43
N ASN A 364 19.61 -20.56 25.30
CA ASN A 364 19.66 -21.10 26.67
C ASN A 364 19.75 -22.63 26.68
N ASP A 365 18.95 -23.32 25.84
CA ASP A 365 19.04 -24.77 25.68
C ASP A 365 20.42 -25.21 25.15
N LEU A 366 20.99 -24.48 24.19
CA LEU A 366 22.36 -24.70 23.70
C LEU A 366 23.42 -24.41 24.79
N ALA A 367 23.19 -23.42 25.65
CA ALA A 367 24.06 -23.13 26.79
C ALA A 367 24.03 -24.27 27.82
N ILE A 368 22.89 -24.93 28.04
CA ILE A 368 22.73 -26.13 28.88
C ILE A 368 23.35 -27.37 28.20
N LEU A 369 23.22 -27.50 26.87
CA LEU A 369 23.79 -28.62 26.11
C LEU A 369 25.32 -28.58 26.01
N LYS A 370 25.96 -27.40 26.03
CA LYS A 370 27.43 -27.26 25.99
C LYS A 370 28.16 -28.02 27.13
N PRO A 371 27.84 -27.84 28.42
CA PRO A 371 28.45 -28.61 29.51
C PRO A 371 28.06 -30.09 29.47
N LEU A 372 26.83 -30.45 29.07
CA LEU A 372 26.42 -31.84 28.89
C LEU A 372 27.23 -32.54 27.78
N LYS A 373 27.52 -31.85 26.67
CA LYS A 373 28.39 -32.36 25.61
C LYS A 373 29.83 -32.55 26.10
N ARG A 374 30.36 -31.62 26.91
CA ARG A 374 31.67 -31.82 27.58
C ARG A 374 31.66 -33.03 28.50
N GLN A 375 30.64 -33.19 29.35
CA GLN A 375 30.50 -34.36 30.22
C GLN A 375 30.40 -35.66 29.43
N LEU A 376 29.64 -35.69 28.33
CA LEU A 376 29.52 -36.87 27.47
C LEU A 376 30.86 -37.21 26.81
N GLU A 377 31.63 -36.21 26.37
CA GLU A 377 32.96 -36.42 25.81
C GLU A 377 33.97 -36.85 26.88
N GLU A 378 33.91 -36.31 28.10
CA GLU A 378 34.66 -36.82 29.25
C GLU A 378 34.29 -38.28 29.57
N TYR A 379 33.00 -38.65 29.54
CA TYR A 379 32.57 -40.03 29.74
C TYR A 379 33.04 -40.95 28.60
N ARG A 380 33.10 -40.46 27.36
CA ARG A 380 33.72 -41.19 26.24
C ARG A 380 35.21 -41.41 26.47
N VAL A 381 35.97 -40.36 26.80
CA VAL A 381 37.40 -40.47 27.10
C VAL A 381 37.65 -41.40 28.29
N ARG A 382 36.83 -41.32 29.35
CA ARG A 382 36.89 -42.27 30.48
C ARG A 382 36.53 -43.69 30.06
N ALA A 383 35.54 -43.88 29.18
CA ALA A 383 35.17 -45.19 28.65
C ALA A 383 36.30 -45.78 27.78
N THR A 384 36.89 -45.03 26.85
CA THR A 384 38.03 -45.49 26.05
C THR A 384 39.26 -45.77 26.90
N ASN A 385 39.50 -44.98 27.96
CA ASN A 385 40.58 -45.25 28.91
C ASN A 385 40.30 -46.51 29.76
N ALA A 386 39.05 -46.74 30.14
CA ALA A 386 38.64 -47.97 30.83
C ALA A 386 38.69 -49.20 29.92
N GLU A 387 38.33 -49.07 28.63
CA GLU A 387 38.49 -50.12 27.62
C GLU A 387 39.98 -50.45 27.39
N ALA A 388 40.83 -49.43 27.29
CA ALA A 388 42.28 -49.61 27.19
C ALA A 388 42.85 -50.30 28.44
N ALA A 389 42.49 -49.86 29.65
CA ALA A 389 42.90 -50.48 30.90
C ALA A 389 42.34 -51.90 31.09
N LEU A 390 41.14 -52.19 30.57
CA LEU A 390 40.56 -53.54 30.54
C LEU A 390 41.30 -54.44 29.56
N GLU A 391 41.73 -53.93 28.40
CA GLU A 391 42.51 -54.72 27.43
C GLU A 391 43.94 -54.95 27.91
N GLU A 392 44.56 -53.96 28.58
CA GLU A 392 45.82 -54.13 29.32
C GLU A 392 45.66 -55.19 30.43
N SER A 393 44.60 -55.11 31.22
CA SER A 393 44.28 -56.11 32.26
C SER A 393 44.02 -57.51 31.67
N ARG A 394 43.41 -57.61 30.48
CA ARG A 394 43.20 -58.88 29.76
C ARG A 394 44.50 -59.45 29.22
N GLU A 395 45.39 -58.59 28.72
CA GLU A 395 46.72 -58.95 28.26
C GLU A 395 47.60 -59.41 29.44
N ASP A 396 47.54 -58.74 30.59
CA ASP A 396 48.21 -59.20 31.79
C ASP A 396 47.60 -60.49 32.36
N LEU A 397 46.28 -60.67 32.30
CA LEU A 397 45.63 -61.96 32.58
C LEU A 397 46.05 -63.05 31.58
N ARG A 398 46.26 -62.72 30.30
CA ARG A 398 46.78 -63.63 29.28
C ARG A 398 48.21 -64.04 29.62
N ARG A 399 49.11 -63.09 29.90
CA ARG A 399 50.49 -63.34 30.37
C ARG A 399 50.53 -64.13 31.67
N MET A 400 49.63 -63.87 32.61
CA MET A 400 49.54 -64.60 33.88
C MET A 400 48.99 -66.01 33.67
N ARG A 401 48.07 -66.24 32.73
CA ARG A 401 47.65 -67.59 32.32
C ARG A 401 48.76 -68.34 31.59
N GLU A 402 49.51 -67.67 30.72
CA GLU A 402 50.68 -68.26 30.05
C GLU A 402 51.74 -68.68 31.07
N LYS A 403 52.11 -67.78 31.99
CA LYS A 403 52.97 -68.11 33.15
C LYS A 403 52.40 -69.24 34.00
N SER A 404 51.12 -69.20 34.33
CA SER A 404 50.45 -70.25 35.12
C SER A 404 50.46 -71.59 34.39
N SER A 405 50.25 -71.62 33.07
CA SER A 405 50.28 -72.84 32.27
C SER A 405 51.70 -73.38 32.09
N GLY A 406 52.70 -72.50 32.00
CA GLY A 406 54.12 -72.87 32.03
C GLY A 406 54.54 -73.42 33.40
N LEU A 407 54.08 -72.81 34.50
CA LEU A 407 54.30 -73.30 35.86
C LEU A 407 53.53 -74.58 36.15
N GLU A 408 52.31 -74.74 35.63
CA GLU A 408 51.53 -75.98 35.72
C GLU A 408 52.21 -77.10 34.93
N GLY A 409 52.69 -76.83 33.71
CA GLY A 409 53.52 -77.77 32.94
C GLY A 409 54.81 -78.15 33.67
N ALA A 410 55.52 -77.17 34.26
CA ALA A 410 56.70 -77.43 35.08
C ALA A 410 56.36 -78.21 36.37
N HIS A 411 55.21 -77.95 37.00
CA HIS A 411 54.73 -78.67 38.17
C HIS A 411 54.28 -80.10 37.84
N ILE A 412 53.69 -80.34 36.65
CA ILE A 412 53.42 -81.68 36.13
C ILE A 412 54.75 -82.42 35.92
N GLN A 413 55.73 -81.83 35.23
CA GLN A 413 57.05 -82.42 35.04
C GLN A 413 57.77 -82.69 36.37
N LEU A 414 57.71 -81.76 37.33
CA LEU A 414 58.30 -81.91 38.65
C LEU A 414 57.58 -82.99 39.48
N ARG A 415 56.26 -83.10 39.37
CA ARG A 415 55.46 -84.16 39.98
C ARG A 415 55.77 -85.51 39.35
N GLU A 416 55.88 -85.60 38.04
CA GLU A 416 56.30 -86.81 37.31
C GLU A 416 57.70 -87.24 37.76
N ALA A 417 58.69 -86.34 37.74
CA ALA A 417 60.04 -86.58 38.24
C ALA A 417 60.04 -86.97 39.74
N THR A 418 59.22 -86.34 40.57
CA THR A 418 59.07 -86.70 41.99
C THR A 418 58.47 -88.09 42.14
N THR A 419 57.46 -88.47 41.35
CA THR A 419 56.91 -89.83 41.37
C THR A 419 57.89 -90.85 40.83
N GLN A 420 58.71 -90.50 39.84
CA GLN A 420 59.79 -91.34 39.34
C GLN A 420 60.85 -91.56 40.40
N HIS A 421 61.35 -90.50 41.05
CA HIS A 421 62.27 -90.61 42.18
C HIS A 421 61.65 -91.32 43.38
N GLN A 422 60.34 -91.19 43.63
CA GLN A 422 59.64 -91.96 44.66
C GLN A 422 59.58 -93.46 44.29
N MET A 423 59.37 -93.81 43.02
CA MET A 423 59.45 -95.19 42.54
C MET A 423 60.87 -95.76 42.63
N GLU A 424 61.88 -94.97 42.25
CA GLU A 424 63.30 -95.32 42.38
C GLU A 424 63.71 -95.49 43.85
N ALA A 425 63.33 -94.56 44.73
CA ALA A 425 63.55 -94.66 46.17
C ALA A 425 62.82 -95.86 46.78
N ASN A 426 61.56 -96.14 46.39
CA ASN A 426 60.84 -97.34 46.83
C ASN A 426 61.44 -98.64 46.27
N ALA A 427 62.10 -98.60 45.11
CA ALA A 427 62.85 -99.74 44.55
C ALA A 427 64.19 -99.94 45.26
N LEU A 428 64.88 -98.85 45.64
CA LEU A 428 66.08 -98.87 46.46
C LEU A 428 65.78 -99.31 47.89
N SER A 429 64.68 -98.87 48.49
CA SER A 429 64.20 -99.35 49.80
C SER A 429 63.83 -100.83 49.76
N ARG A 430 63.25 -101.33 48.66
CA ARG A 430 63.07 -102.78 48.46
C ARG A 430 64.39 -103.52 48.34
N ARG A 431 65.35 -103.04 47.53
CA ARG A 431 66.70 -103.61 47.46
C ARG A 431 67.44 -103.58 48.80
N LEU A 432 67.21 -102.56 49.63
CA LEU A 432 67.75 -102.49 50.99
C LEU A 432 67.06 -103.47 51.94
N GLN A 433 65.73 -103.62 51.91
CA GLN A 433 65.02 -104.64 52.68
C GLN A 433 65.37 -106.08 52.24
N GLU A 434 65.57 -106.30 50.95
CA GLU A 434 66.04 -107.58 50.39
C GLU A 434 67.54 -107.84 50.68
N GLY A 435 68.33 -106.78 50.85
CA GLY A 435 69.78 -106.84 51.13
C GLY A 435 70.18 -106.83 52.62
N THR A 436 69.31 -106.37 53.53
CA THR A 436 69.61 -106.28 54.98
C THR A 436 69.08 -107.47 55.79
N GLY A 437 68.54 -108.51 55.14
CA GLY A 437 68.00 -109.70 55.78
C GLY A 437 68.99 -110.84 56.08
N LYS A 438 70.26 -110.75 55.66
CA LYS A 438 71.27 -111.81 55.85
C LYS A 438 72.71 -111.28 55.98
N LEU A 439 73.14 -111.00 57.21
CA LEU A 439 74.42 -111.45 57.82
C LEU A 439 74.54 -110.78 59.19
N GLY A 440 74.30 -111.53 60.27
CA GLY A 440 74.25 -110.96 61.62
C GLY A 440 74.08 -111.98 62.72
N ASP A 441 74.74 -113.15 62.62
CA ASP A 441 74.81 -114.14 63.70
C ASP A 441 75.98 -115.14 63.49
N VAL A 442 77.14 -114.86 64.09
CA VAL A 442 78.04 -115.87 64.70
C VAL A 442 78.87 -115.15 65.78
N GLY A 443 78.64 -115.49 67.05
CA GLY A 443 79.48 -115.05 68.17
C GLY A 443 80.47 -116.11 68.67
N ASN A 444 81.56 -115.65 69.29
CA ASN A 444 82.35 -116.28 70.35
C ASN A 444 82.54 -117.82 70.40
N ALA A 445 83.79 -118.26 70.26
CA ALA A 445 84.30 -119.48 70.92
C ALA A 445 85.78 -119.36 71.32
N LEU A 446 86.09 -119.62 72.60
CA LEU A 446 87.46 -119.68 73.16
C LEU A 446 88.06 -121.09 73.00
N GLY A 447 89.40 -121.21 72.92
CA GLY A 447 90.11 -122.49 73.10
C GLY A 447 91.64 -122.38 73.12
N LYS A 448 92.31 -122.96 74.14
CA LYS A 448 93.77 -122.95 74.36
C LYS A 448 94.41 -124.34 74.18
N GLY A 449 95.69 -124.38 73.79
CA GLY A 449 96.64 -125.49 74.05
C GLY A 449 97.53 -125.79 72.82
N MET A 450 98.82 -125.46 72.78
CA MET A 450 99.99 -125.96 73.56
C MET A 450 100.38 -127.42 73.30
N SER A 451 101.36 -127.64 72.43
CA SER A 451 102.48 -128.58 72.66
C SER A 451 103.63 -128.28 71.69
N GLU A 452 104.86 -128.29 72.18
CA GLU A 452 106.06 -127.79 71.50
C GLU A 452 106.87 -128.91 70.83
N LEU A 453 107.55 -128.61 69.70
CA LEU A 453 108.89 -129.09 69.25
C LEU A 453 109.01 -129.20 67.72
N ASN A 454 109.27 -128.07 67.03
CA ASN A 454 109.92 -128.06 65.71
C ASN A 454 110.72 -126.75 65.55
N PRO A 455 112.05 -126.76 65.30
CA PRO A 455 112.86 -125.53 65.21
C PRO A 455 112.47 -124.56 64.07
N GLU A 456 111.70 -125.01 63.07
CA GLU A 456 111.21 -124.15 61.97
C GLU A 456 110.21 -123.07 62.45
N LEU A 457 109.46 -123.33 63.52
CA LEU A 457 108.49 -122.39 64.12
C LEU A 457 109.15 -121.11 64.68
N LEU A 458 110.45 -121.12 64.96
CA LEU A 458 111.14 -119.97 65.57
C LEU A 458 111.35 -118.81 64.59
N GLU A 459 111.45 -119.09 63.29
CA GLU A 459 111.48 -118.07 62.23
C GLU A 459 110.07 -117.57 61.90
N GLU A 460 109.09 -118.49 61.85
CA GLU A 460 107.70 -118.17 61.58
C GLU A 460 107.07 -117.25 62.65
N ILE A 461 107.38 -117.48 63.94
CA ILE A 461 106.96 -116.58 65.04
C ILE A 461 107.55 -115.17 64.91
N LYS A 462 108.72 -114.99 64.28
CA LYS A 462 109.27 -113.65 64.01
C LYS A 462 108.53 -112.94 62.87
N MET A 463 108.16 -113.65 61.80
CA MET A 463 107.29 -113.09 60.76
C MET A 463 105.91 -112.74 61.30
N LEU A 464 105.24 -113.67 61.98
CA LEU A 464 103.88 -113.47 62.50
C LEU A 464 103.78 -112.29 63.47
N ARG A 465 104.83 -111.98 64.23
CA ARG A 465 104.87 -110.78 65.10
C ARG A 465 104.98 -109.47 64.32
N SER A 466 105.73 -109.42 63.20
CA SER A 466 105.80 -108.21 62.38
C SER A 466 104.52 -108.02 61.55
N GLU A 467 103.93 -109.12 61.07
CA GLU A 467 102.66 -109.11 60.35
C GLU A 467 101.48 -108.74 61.24
N TYR A 468 101.44 -109.22 62.50
CA TYR A 468 100.43 -108.83 63.48
C TYR A 468 100.48 -107.32 63.80
N SER A 469 101.68 -106.74 63.98
CA SER A 469 101.81 -105.28 64.18
C SER A 469 101.30 -104.50 62.96
N ARG A 470 101.65 -104.92 61.74
CA ARG A 470 101.16 -104.32 60.50
C ARG A 470 99.63 -104.43 60.37
N LEU A 471 99.06 -105.60 60.64
CA LEU A 471 97.61 -105.83 60.62
C LEU A 471 96.88 -104.93 61.62
N LYS A 472 97.44 -104.76 62.83
CA LYS A 472 96.87 -103.89 63.87
C LYS A 472 96.91 -102.40 63.50
N GLU A 473 97.94 -101.95 62.79
CA GLU A 473 97.97 -100.60 62.21
C GLU A 473 96.94 -100.43 61.08
N PHE A 474 96.71 -101.45 60.26
CA PHE A 474 95.66 -101.46 59.23
C PHE A 474 94.25 -101.48 59.82
N GLU A 475 94.03 -102.17 60.93
CA GLU A 475 92.78 -102.20 61.68
C GLU A 475 92.50 -100.83 62.30
N SER A 476 93.48 -100.26 63.01
CA SER A 476 93.41 -98.90 63.56
C SER A 476 93.12 -97.83 62.48
N LYS A 477 93.76 -97.90 61.30
CA LYS A 477 93.43 -97.00 60.18
C LYS A 477 92.04 -97.24 59.62
N ARG A 478 91.59 -98.50 59.49
CA ARG A 478 90.23 -98.81 59.01
C ARG A 478 89.14 -98.28 59.95
N GLU A 479 89.35 -98.34 61.25
CA GLU A 479 88.42 -97.77 62.24
C GLU A 479 88.34 -96.24 62.09
N VAL A 480 89.49 -95.54 61.99
CA VAL A 480 89.52 -94.09 61.77
C VAL A 480 88.88 -93.71 60.42
N ASP A 481 89.23 -94.39 59.33
CA ASP A 481 88.64 -94.16 57.99
C ASP A 481 87.13 -94.48 57.93
N ALA A 482 86.63 -95.34 58.82
CA ALA A 482 85.20 -95.68 58.92
C ALA A 482 84.45 -94.66 59.79
N VAL A 483 85.02 -94.24 60.92
CA VAL A 483 84.47 -93.17 61.77
C VAL A 483 84.41 -91.86 60.98
N GLN A 484 85.50 -91.47 60.29
CA GLN A 484 85.50 -90.24 59.49
C GLN A 484 84.42 -90.28 58.39
N ARG A 485 84.23 -91.41 57.70
CA ARG A 485 83.13 -91.56 56.72
C ARG A 485 81.73 -91.52 57.35
N LEU A 486 81.58 -92.01 58.58
CA LEU A 486 80.33 -91.89 59.33
C LEU A 486 80.08 -90.44 59.80
N GLU A 487 81.13 -89.69 60.16
CA GLU A 487 81.04 -88.26 60.48
C GLU A 487 80.71 -87.42 59.24
N GLU A 488 81.37 -87.67 58.11
CA GLU A 488 81.10 -87.01 56.82
C GLU A 488 79.64 -87.26 56.37
N THR A 489 79.15 -88.50 56.44
CA THR A 489 77.75 -88.82 56.09
C THR A 489 76.73 -88.29 57.11
N LEU A 490 77.10 -88.20 58.40
CA LEU A 490 76.28 -87.54 59.42
C LEU A 490 76.17 -86.02 59.16
N ASP A 491 77.26 -85.37 58.76
CA ASP A 491 77.26 -83.93 58.47
C ASP A 491 76.57 -83.61 57.13
N ASP A 492 76.71 -84.45 56.11
CA ASP A 492 75.93 -84.30 54.87
C ASP A 492 74.43 -84.55 55.08
N THR A 493 74.05 -85.52 55.91
CA THR A 493 72.63 -85.72 56.26
C THR A 493 72.06 -84.58 57.11
N LYS A 494 72.84 -83.98 58.02
CA LYS A 494 72.46 -82.73 58.71
C LYS A 494 72.28 -81.57 57.72
N ARG A 495 73.26 -81.32 56.84
CA ARG A 495 73.19 -80.26 55.82
C ARG A 495 71.97 -80.43 54.91
N LEU A 496 71.64 -81.66 54.54
CA LEU A 496 70.46 -81.95 53.73
C LEU A 496 69.16 -81.71 54.52
N ALA A 497 69.11 -82.10 55.79
CA ALA A 497 67.97 -81.83 56.67
C ALA A 497 67.76 -80.32 56.90
N ASP A 498 68.83 -79.55 57.11
CA ASP A 498 68.76 -78.10 57.27
C ASP A 498 68.29 -77.41 55.97
N ARG A 499 68.78 -77.84 54.79
CA ARG A 499 68.26 -77.36 53.50
C ARG A 499 66.77 -77.65 53.31
N TYR A 500 66.31 -78.86 53.63
CA TYR A 500 64.88 -79.19 53.54
C TYR A 500 64.05 -78.38 54.53
N LYS A 501 64.58 -78.08 55.72
CA LYS A 501 63.94 -77.22 56.73
C LYS A 501 63.86 -75.77 56.27
N GLU A 502 64.91 -75.23 55.64
CA GLU A 502 64.90 -73.90 55.02
C GLU A 502 63.87 -73.83 53.88
N GLN A 503 63.86 -74.81 52.96
CA GLN A 503 62.88 -74.91 51.88
C GLN A 503 61.44 -75.01 52.42
N PHE A 504 61.21 -75.79 53.47
CA PHE A 504 59.90 -75.90 54.12
C PHE A 504 59.44 -74.55 54.69
N PHE A 505 60.31 -73.83 55.41
CA PHE A 505 59.96 -72.50 55.93
C PHE A 505 59.77 -71.46 54.83
N HIS A 506 60.54 -71.54 53.74
CA HIS A 506 60.38 -70.69 52.57
C HIS A 506 59.00 -70.88 51.93
N HIS A 507 58.66 -72.12 51.53
CA HIS A 507 57.35 -72.43 50.95
C HIS A 507 56.18 -72.18 51.90
N LYS A 508 56.38 -72.34 53.21
CA LYS A 508 55.38 -71.94 54.21
C LYS A 508 55.13 -70.43 54.18
N SER A 509 56.19 -69.62 54.13
CA SER A 509 56.09 -68.17 54.03
C SER A 509 55.47 -67.71 52.71
N GLU A 510 55.82 -68.35 51.59
CA GLU A 510 55.17 -68.11 50.28
C GLU A 510 53.67 -68.42 50.32
N LEU A 511 53.27 -69.53 50.96
CA LEU A 511 51.86 -69.91 51.11
C LEU A 511 51.09 -68.93 52.03
N GLU A 512 51.69 -68.50 53.14
CA GLU A 512 51.11 -67.50 54.03
C GLU A 512 50.94 -66.13 53.32
N ASN A 513 51.91 -65.73 52.50
CA ASN A 513 51.83 -64.52 51.66
C ASN A 513 50.73 -64.65 50.57
N ALA A 514 50.65 -65.79 49.88
CA ALA A 514 49.62 -66.03 48.87
C ALA A 514 48.20 -66.03 49.48
N GLN A 515 48.03 -66.59 50.68
CA GLN A 515 46.77 -66.50 51.44
C GLN A 515 46.44 -65.07 51.87
N GLY A 516 47.44 -64.25 52.18
CA GLY A 516 47.28 -62.81 52.44
C GLY A 516 46.73 -62.07 51.22
N LEU A 517 47.42 -62.20 50.08
CA LEU A 517 47.02 -61.58 48.81
C LEU A 517 45.61 -62.00 48.35
N PHE A 518 45.24 -63.26 48.58
CA PHE A 518 43.88 -63.75 48.28
C PHE A 518 42.81 -62.99 49.08
N ARG A 519 42.99 -62.85 50.40
CA ARG A 519 42.06 -62.11 51.28
C ARG A 519 41.99 -60.63 50.91
N GLU A 520 43.10 -60.01 50.51
CA GLU A 520 43.12 -58.64 50.01
C GLU A 520 42.35 -58.47 48.69
N SER A 521 42.38 -59.50 47.82
CA SER A 521 41.59 -59.53 46.59
C SER A 521 40.10 -59.64 46.88
N GLU A 522 39.67 -60.55 47.76
CA GLU A 522 38.27 -60.68 48.19
C GLU A 522 37.74 -59.38 48.81
N ALA A 523 38.54 -58.74 49.68
CA ALA A 523 38.19 -57.46 50.29
C ALA A 523 38.09 -56.31 49.27
N ARG A 524 38.83 -56.37 48.16
CA ARG A 524 38.75 -55.39 47.06
C ARG A 524 37.49 -55.60 46.22
N GLU A 525 37.16 -56.84 45.90
CA GLU A 525 35.93 -57.20 45.17
C GLU A 525 34.66 -56.80 45.96
N ALA A 526 34.65 -57.02 47.29
CA ALA A 526 33.57 -56.58 48.16
C ALA A 526 33.34 -55.05 48.12
N ARG A 527 34.42 -54.24 48.08
CA ARG A 527 34.29 -52.77 47.95
C ARG A 527 33.78 -52.35 46.58
N LEU A 528 34.31 -52.93 45.51
CA LEU A 528 33.89 -52.60 44.14
C LEU A 528 32.42 -52.96 43.89
N THR A 529 31.93 -54.05 44.48
CA THR A 529 30.51 -54.43 44.39
C THR A 529 29.60 -53.49 45.17
N GLU A 530 30.04 -52.94 46.31
CA GLU A 530 29.33 -51.88 47.04
C GLU A 530 29.28 -50.55 46.25
N GLU A 531 30.41 -50.12 45.68
CA GLU A 531 30.49 -48.92 44.83
C GLU A 531 29.57 -49.02 43.59
N LEU A 532 29.53 -50.18 42.94
CA LEU A 532 28.62 -50.44 41.81
C LEU A 532 27.14 -50.38 42.22
N ALA A 533 26.80 -50.87 43.43
CA ALA A 533 25.45 -50.76 43.96
C ALA A 533 25.06 -49.30 44.24
N GLU A 534 25.97 -48.51 44.83
CA GLU A 534 25.74 -47.08 45.10
C GLU A 534 25.55 -46.26 43.81
N LEU A 535 26.42 -46.47 42.81
CA LEU A 535 26.31 -45.83 41.49
C LEU A 535 25.01 -46.21 40.76
N THR A 536 24.61 -47.48 40.84
CA THR A 536 23.33 -47.95 40.29
C THR A 536 22.14 -47.29 40.99
N GLY A 537 22.23 -47.05 42.31
CA GLY A 537 21.24 -46.28 43.07
C GLY A 537 21.15 -44.82 42.62
N LYS A 538 22.29 -44.14 42.49
CA LYS A 538 22.38 -42.75 42.00
C LYS A 538 21.78 -42.59 40.60
N TYR A 539 22.09 -43.50 39.68
CA TYR A 539 21.54 -43.51 38.32
C TYR A 539 20.01 -43.67 38.31
N LYS A 540 19.47 -44.62 39.10
CA LYS A 540 18.02 -44.80 39.24
C LYS A 540 17.32 -43.56 39.81
N LYS A 541 17.93 -42.87 40.77
CA LYS A 541 17.40 -41.63 41.34
C LYS A 541 17.36 -40.51 40.30
N GLN A 542 18.48 -40.23 39.60
CA GLN A 542 18.53 -39.23 38.53
C GLN A 542 17.50 -39.53 37.41
N GLY A 543 17.29 -40.81 37.07
CA GLY A 543 16.27 -41.24 36.12
C GLY A 543 14.82 -41.05 36.60
N ALA A 544 14.58 -40.93 37.91
CA ALA A 544 13.29 -40.56 38.48
C ALA A 544 13.12 -39.03 38.51
N ASP A 545 14.13 -38.31 39.00
CA ASP A 545 14.14 -36.84 39.07
C ASP A 545 13.90 -36.23 37.67
N MET A 546 14.57 -36.74 36.63
CA MET A 546 14.37 -36.31 35.23
C MET A 546 12.96 -36.60 34.67
N LYS A 547 12.25 -37.59 35.20
CA LYS A 547 10.84 -37.87 34.82
C LYS A 547 9.89 -36.91 35.53
N GLU A 548 10.15 -36.60 36.79
CA GLU A 548 9.38 -35.61 37.54
C GLU A 548 9.52 -34.20 36.93
N GLU A 549 10.75 -33.82 36.55
CA GLU A 549 11.04 -32.53 35.89
C GLU A 549 10.29 -32.40 34.55
N ARG A 550 10.27 -33.46 33.74
CA ARG A 550 9.49 -33.51 32.48
C ARG A 550 7.99 -33.39 32.72
N LEU A 551 7.46 -34.00 33.78
CA LEU A 551 6.04 -33.88 34.14
C LEU A 551 5.70 -32.46 34.64
N LYS A 552 6.58 -31.81 35.39
CA LYS A 552 6.44 -30.40 35.81
C LYS A 552 6.45 -29.47 34.61
N ALA A 553 7.41 -29.61 33.70
CA ALA A 553 7.52 -28.81 32.49
C ALA A 553 6.29 -28.97 31.58
N HIS A 554 5.83 -30.20 31.35
CA HIS A 554 4.62 -30.47 30.57
C HIS A 554 3.35 -29.87 31.22
N LYS A 555 3.24 -29.92 32.56
CA LYS A 555 2.14 -29.28 33.28
C LYS A 555 2.17 -27.75 33.13
N ALA A 556 3.34 -27.14 33.29
CA ALA A 556 3.52 -25.70 33.12
C ALA A 556 3.16 -25.24 31.69
N ALA A 557 3.53 -26.01 30.66
CA ALA A 557 3.15 -25.74 29.28
C ALA A 557 1.62 -25.81 29.05
N LEU A 558 0.93 -26.80 29.64
CA LEU A 558 -0.53 -26.88 29.57
C LEU A 558 -1.24 -25.72 30.30
N ASP A 559 -0.70 -25.28 31.43
CA ASP A 559 -1.27 -24.16 32.19
C ASP A 559 -1.02 -22.81 31.49
N ALA A 560 0.13 -22.64 30.81
CA ALA A 560 0.41 -21.50 29.94
C ALA A 560 -0.51 -21.45 28.71
N GLU A 561 -0.74 -22.59 28.03
CA GLU A 561 -1.68 -22.67 26.91
C GLU A 561 -3.12 -22.32 27.35
N ARG A 562 -3.54 -22.79 28.53
CA ARG A 562 -4.84 -22.40 29.12
C ARG A 562 -4.94 -20.90 29.37
N ALA A 563 -3.88 -20.28 29.90
CA ALA A 563 -3.84 -18.84 30.14
C ALA A 563 -3.97 -18.06 28.82
N TYR A 564 -3.20 -18.44 27.79
CA TYR A 564 -3.27 -17.85 26.45
C TYR A 564 -4.67 -17.97 25.81
N GLN A 565 -5.30 -19.16 25.89
CA GLN A 565 -6.66 -19.37 25.37
C GLN A 565 -7.71 -18.54 26.12
N ASN A 566 -7.52 -18.30 27.42
CA ASN A 566 -8.42 -17.44 28.20
C ASN A 566 -8.24 -15.96 27.86
N GLU A 567 -7.00 -15.49 27.72
CA GLU A 567 -6.70 -14.11 27.28
C GLU A 567 -7.25 -13.84 25.87
N LYS A 568 -7.04 -14.78 24.94
CA LYS A 568 -7.61 -14.73 23.57
C LYS A 568 -9.14 -14.62 23.59
N LYS A 569 -9.83 -15.39 24.42
CA LYS A 569 -11.30 -15.27 24.59
C LYS A 569 -11.69 -13.91 25.16
N SER A 570 -10.96 -13.40 26.16
CA SER A 570 -11.21 -12.08 26.75
C SER A 570 -11.03 -10.94 25.75
N LEU A 571 -10.03 -11.02 24.86
CA LEU A 571 -9.80 -10.06 23.78
C LEU A 571 -10.91 -10.09 22.73
N ILE A 572 -11.36 -11.28 22.32
CA ILE A 572 -12.49 -11.45 21.38
C ILE A 572 -13.78 -10.87 21.98
N GLU A 573 -14.07 -11.16 23.24
CA GLU A 573 -15.26 -10.66 23.92
C GLU A 573 -15.21 -9.13 24.09
N LYS A 574 -14.06 -8.55 24.44
CA LYS A 574 -13.88 -7.10 24.49
C LYS A 574 -14.09 -6.45 23.12
N SER A 575 -13.47 -6.99 22.07
CA SER A 575 -13.64 -6.50 20.69
C SER A 575 -15.11 -6.55 20.25
N ARG A 576 -15.84 -7.60 20.63
CA ARG A 576 -17.28 -7.72 20.39
C ARG A 576 -18.10 -6.65 21.12
N GLN A 577 -17.77 -6.36 22.38
CA GLN A 577 -18.42 -5.30 23.16
C GLN A 577 -18.14 -3.91 22.58
N ASP A 578 -16.89 -3.62 22.21
CA ASP A 578 -16.51 -2.35 21.57
C ASP A 578 -17.23 -2.16 20.22
N ALA A 579 -17.38 -3.22 19.42
CA ALA A 579 -18.17 -3.19 18.19
C ALA A 579 -19.66 -2.89 18.44
N GLN A 580 -20.29 -3.54 19.43
CA GLN A 580 -21.69 -3.28 19.82
C GLN A 580 -21.89 -1.85 20.34
N ILE A 581 -20.93 -1.30 21.10
CA ILE A 581 -20.95 0.09 21.57
C ILE A 581 -20.85 1.06 20.38
N LEU A 582 -20.04 0.75 19.37
CA LEU A 582 -19.91 1.58 18.18
C LEU A 582 -21.17 1.53 17.31
N GLU A 583 -21.75 0.34 17.12
CA GLU A 583 -23.02 0.14 16.41
C GLU A 583 -24.16 0.90 17.08
N ALA A 584 -24.31 0.79 18.40
CA ALA A 584 -25.29 1.53 19.18
C ALA A 584 -25.12 3.06 19.02
N LYS A 585 -23.88 3.57 19.07
CA LYS A 585 -23.58 5.00 18.85
C LYS A 585 -23.89 5.47 17.43
N MET A 586 -23.68 4.64 16.41
CA MET A 586 -24.07 4.98 15.04
C MET A 586 -25.59 4.97 14.86
N THR A 587 -26.28 3.95 15.38
CA THR A 587 -27.75 3.87 15.36
C THR A 587 -28.39 5.05 16.10
N GLN A 588 -27.83 5.47 17.24
CA GLN A 588 -28.25 6.67 17.95
C GLN A 588 -28.11 7.92 17.08
N LYS A 589 -26.93 8.18 16.50
CA LYS A 589 -26.71 9.34 15.62
C LYS A 589 -27.64 9.37 14.41
N LEU A 590 -27.90 8.22 13.79
CA LEU A 590 -28.86 8.11 12.69
C LEU A 590 -30.31 8.37 13.16
N GLY A 591 -30.64 8.03 14.42
CA GLY A 591 -31.88 8.43 15.06
C GLY A 591 -31.98 9.95 15.24
N ASP A 592 -30.94 10.57 15.83
CA ASP A 592 -30.86 12.02 16.06
C ASP A 592 -30.94 12.80 14.74
N GLU A 593 -30.20 12.38 13.69
CA GLU A 593 -30.25 12.99 12.35
C GLU A 593 -31.63 12.86 11.70
N ARG A 594 -32.30 11.71 11.85
CA ARG A 594 -33.69 11.52 11.40
C ARG A 594 -34.67 12.41 12.15
N GLN A 595 -34.49 12.60 13.46
CA GLN A 595 -35.32 13.52 14.25
C GLN A 595 -35.12 14.97 13.80
N VAL A 596 -33.87 15.43 13.65
CA VAL A 596 -33.56 16.78 13.16
C VAL A 596 -34.14 17.01 11.75
N HIS A 597 -34.07 16.00 10.88
CA HIS A 597 -34.71 16.07 9.56
C HIS A 597 -36.24 16.13 9.65
N ALA A 598 -36.87 15.32 10.50
CA ALA A 598 -38.31 15.35 10.72
C ALA A 598 -38.79 16.70 11.29
N GLU A 599 -38.06 17.28 12.25
CA GLU A 599 -38.32 18.62 12.76
C GLU A 599 -38.17 19.69 11.68
N LYS A 600 -37.15 19.59 10.82
CA LYS A 600 -36.95 20.51 9.69
C LYS A 600 -38.11 20.42 8.69
N MET A 601 -38.56 19.22 8.35
CA MET A 601 -39.73 19.00 7.49
C MET A 601 -41.00 19.59 8.12
N LYS A 602 -41.22 19.36 9.42
CA LYS A 602 -42.37 19.92 10.15
C LYS A 602 -42.35 21.45 10.21
N ARG A 603 -41.17 22.09 10.35
CA ARG A 603 -41.03 23.55 10.25
C ARG A 603 -41.34 24.07 8.84
N ALA A 604 -40.86 23.39 7.80
CA ALA A 604 -41.16 23.77 6.42
C ALA A 604 -42.64 23.61 6.07
N GLU A 605 -43.30 22.58 6.62
CA GLU A 605 -44.75 22.36 6.49
C GLU A 605 -45.56 23.43 7.23
N LEU A 606 -45.15 23.82 8.44
CA LEU A 606 -45.76 24.95 9.16
C LEU A 606 -45.61 26.27 8.38
N GLN A 607 -44.42 26.58 7.85
CA GLN A 607 -44.20 27.76 7.01
C GLN A 607 -45.05 27.74 5.74
N ARG A 608 -45.18 26.57 5.09
CA ARG A 608 -46.07 26.41 3.93
C ARG A 608 -47.53 26.70 4.29
N ASN A 609 -47.99 26.18 5.43
CA ASN A 609 -49.36 26.41 5.91
C ASN A 609 -49.59 27.88 6.31
N GLU A 610 -48.59 28.57 6.88
CA GLU A 610 -48.65 30.01 7.16
C GLU A 610 -48.76 30.85 5.87
N ILE A 611 -47.95 30.52 4.85
CA ILE A 611 -48.01 31.17 3.53
C ILE A 611 -49.38 30.89 2.86
N GLU A 612 -49.88 29.67 2.92
CA GLU A 612 -51.17 29.31 2.34
C GLU A 612 -52.34 30.02 3.07
N ASN A 613 -52.31 30.09 4.40
CA ASN A 613 -53.29 30.86 5.19
C ASN A 613 -53.23 32.36 4.88
N ASN A 614 -52.03 32.94 4.75
CA ASN A 614 -51.86 34.34 4.36
C ASN A 614 -52.40 34.60 2.94
N PHE A 615 -52.17 33.68 2.00
CA PHE A 615 -52.69 33.79 0.64
C PHE A 615 -54.22 33.65 0.61
N GLN A 616 -54.80 32.72 1.37
CA GLN A 616 -56.25 32.60 1.53
C GLN A 616 -56.87 33.87 2.15
N LEU A 617 -56.20 34.49 3.13
CA LEU A 617 -56.63 35.75 3.75
C LEU A 617 -56.57 36.91 2.73
N GLN A 618 -55.50 37.02 1.94
CA GLN A 618 -55.40 38.00 0.86
C GLN A 618 -56.52 37.80 -0.19
N MET A 619 -56.78 36.56 -0.61
CA MET A 619 -57.87 36.23 -1.53
C MET A 619 -59.25 36.53 -0.95
N SER A 620 -59.44 36.35 0.36
CA SER A 620 -60.68 36.75 1.06
C SER A 620 -60.84 38.27 1.08
N ASN A 621 -59.77 39.01 1.41
CA ASN A 621 -59.77 40.48 1.43
C ASN A 621 -60.04 41.07 0.03
N LEU A 622 -59.45 40.49 -1.02
CA LEU A 622 -59.71 40.88 -2.41
C LEU A 622 -61.16 40.59 -2.83
N ARG A 623 -61.72 39.44 -2.45
CA ARG A 623 -63.15 39.14 -2.67
C ARG A 623 -64.06 40.09 -1.91
N GLU A 624 -63.72 40.45 -0.66
CA GLU A 624 -64.49 41.40 0.12
C GLU A 624 -64.43 42.81 -0.49
N GLN A 625 -63.24 43.29 -0.86
CA GLN A 625 -63.05 44.55 -1.59
C GLN A 625 -63.84 44.57 -2.90
N ALA A 626 -63.71 43.54 -3.75
CA ALA A 626 -64.49 43.42 -4.97
C ALA A 626 -66.01 43.46 -4.70
N SER A 627 -66.48 42.77 -3.64
CA SER A 627 -67.89 42.79 -3.25
C SER A 627 -68.37 44.14 -2.70
N LYS A 628 -67.47 44.93 -2.07
CA LYS A 628 -67.75 46.30 -1.62
C LYS A 628 -67.83 47.24 -2.82
N THR A 629 -66.87 47.19 -3.74
CA THR A 629 -66.86 47.95 -5.00
C THR A 629 -68.08 47.62 -5.86
N LEU A 630 -68.50 46.36 -5.93
CA LEU A 630 -69.70 45.95 -6.68
C LEU A 630 -70.98 46.47 -6.02
N ARG A 631 -71.04 46.51 -4.67
CA ARG A 631 -72.17 47.09 -3.92
C ARG A 631 -72.26 48.60 -4.12
N THR A 632 -71.15 49.32 -3.97
CA THR A 632 -71.13 50.79 -4.17
C THR A 632 -71.42 51.17 -5.62
N ALA A 633 -70.93 50.40 -6.61
CA ALA A 633 -71.30 50.59 -8.02
C ALA A 633 -72.80 50.35 -8.27
N LYS A 634 -73.39 49.32 -7.66
CA LYS A 634 -74.83 49.03 -7.76
C LYS A 634 -75.68 50.10 -7.07
N GLU A 635 -75.28 50.57 -5.90
CA GLU A 635 -75.94 51.67 -5.17
C GLU A 635 -75.87 52.99 -5.95
N LEU A 636 -74.72 53.29 -6.56
CA LEU A 636 -74.55 54.46 -7.42
C LEU A 636 -75.45 54.40 -8.67
N ALA A 637 -75.47 53.25 -9.36
CA ALA A 637 -76.34 53.04 -10.52
C ALA A 637 -77.82 53.11 -10.16
N GLN A 638 -78.22 52.56 -9.00
CA GLN A 638 -79.60 52.64 -8.51
C GLN A 638 -79.98 54.09 -8.11
N SER A 639 -79.05 54.85 -7.53
CA SER A 639 -79.27 56.27 -7.23
C SER A 639 -79.49 57.08 -8.52
N GLN A 640 -78.67 56.87 -9.54
CA GLN A 640 -78.79 57.54 -10.84
C GLN A 640 -80.11 57.17 -11.56
N LEU A 641 -80.56 55.91 -11.44
CA LEU A 641 -81.87 55.48 -11.95
C LEU A 641 -83.03 56.23 -11.26
N ASN A 642 -83.01 56.28 -9.93
CA ASN A 642 -84.03 56.98 -9.14
C ASN A 642 -84.01 58.51 -9.35
N GLU A 643 -82.86 59.07 -9.73
CA GLU A 643 -82.66 60.51 -10.00
C GLU A 643 -83.10 60.88 -11.43
N MET A 644 -82.90 59.99 -12.39
CA MET A 644 -83.49 60.06 -13.74
C MET A 644 -85.03 59.93 -13.73
N GLU A 645 -85.61 59.13 -12.82
CA GLU A 645 -87.07 59.04 -12.67
C GLU A 645 -87.68 60.29 -12.03
N ARG A 646 -86.97 60.95 -11.11
CA ARG A 646 -87.46 62.19 -10.44
C ARG A 646 -87.24 63.47 -11.24
N SER A 647 -86.22 63.52 -12.09
CA SER A 647 -85.92 64.71 -12.92
C SER A 647 -86.91 64.93 -14.07
N LYS A 648 -87.82 63.98 -14.34
CA LYS A 648 -88.84 64.08 -15.39
C LYS A 648 -90.08 64.90 -14.97
N GLU A 649 -90.24 65.25 -13.69
CA GLU A 649 -91.50 65.81 -13.15
C GLU A 649 -91.36 67.19 -12.47
N LYS A 650 -90.17 67.79 -12.45
CA LYS A 650 -89.91 69.10 -11.81
C LYS A 650 -89.01 70.02 -12.65
N LEU A 651 -89.56 70.56 -13.74
CA LEU A 651 -88.78 71.37 -14.70
C LEU A 651 -89.54 72.63 -15.16
N THR A 652 -90.11 73.41 -14.23
CA THR A 652 -90.73 74.71 -14.55
C THR A 652 -90.42 75.88 -13.60
N GLU A 653 -90.04 75.68 -12.33
CA GLU A 653 -89.81 76.79 -11.38
C GLU A 653 -88.75 76.43 -10.32
N GLU A 654 -87.49 76.92 -10.48
CA GLU A 654 -86.48 77.16 -9.40
C GLU A 654 -85.06 77.56 -9.89
N LYS A 655 -84.87 78.05 -11.13
CA LYS A 655 -83.52 78.32 -11.70
C LYS A 655 -82.77 79.58 -11.25
N ALA A 656 -83.21 80.28 -10.20
CA ALA A 656 -82.57 81.53 -9.74
C ALA A 656 -81.83 81.45 -8.39
N SER A 657 -82.23 80.53 -7.48
CA SER A 657 -81.64 80.40 -6.14
C SER A 657 -80.54 79.34 -6.04
N GLU A 658 -80.47 78.40 -6.99
CA GLU A 658 -79.60 77.22 -6.91
C GLU A 658 -78.10 77.54 -7.12
N ILE A 659 -77.78 78.58 -7.91
CA ILE A 659 -76.41 78.91 -8.32
C ILE A 659 -75.56 79.38 -7.12
N GLU A 660 -76.13 80.13 -6.18
CA GLU A 660 -75.41 80.66 -5.02
C GLU A 660 -75.20 79.59 -3.92
N ALA A 661 -76.15 78.66 -3.79
CA ALA A 661 -76.04 77.48 -2.92
C ALA A 661 -74.99 76.47 -3.44
N LEU A 662 -74.90 76.27 -4.77
CA LEU A 662 -73.87 75.43 -5.38
C LEU A 662 -72.45 75.97 -5.15
N MET A 663 -72.26 77.30 -5.25
CA MET A 663 -70.96 77.96 -5.01
C MET A 663 -70.45 77.79 -3.58
N THR A 664 -71.33 77.84 -2.57
CA THR A 664 -70.96 77.61 -1.16
C THR A 664 -70.74 76.12 -0.84
N LYS A 665 -71.56 75.22 -1.40
CA LYS A 665 -71.40 73.76 -1.30
C LYS A 665 -70.12 73.27 -1.97
N GLY A 666 -69.75 73.84 -3.13
CA GLY A 666 -68.49 73.56 -3.82
C GLY A 666 -67.25 73.94 -2.99
N LYS A 667 -67.26 75.12 -2.36
CA LYS A 667 -66.15 75.58 -1.49
C LYS A 667 -65.98 74.71 -0.24
N THR A 668 -67.07 74.20 0.35
CA THR A 668 -67.00 73.27 1.49
C THR A 668 -66.54 71.86 1.08
N MET A 669 -67.01 71.34 -0.06
CA MET A 669 -66.50 70.07 -0.60
C MET A 669 -65.02 70.16 -0.95
N LEU A 670 -64.52 71.24 -1.56
CA LEU A 670 -63.09 71.40 -1.84
C LEU A 670 -62.24 71.37 -0.56
N LYS A 671 -62.70 71.98 0.54
CA LYS A 671 -62.01 71.92 1.83
C LYS A 671 -62.00 70.50 2.41
N GLN A 672 -63.13 69.79 2.38
CA GLN A 672 -63.19 68.40 2.83
C GLN A 672 -62.35 67.46 1.96
N TYR A 673 -62.30 67.67 0.64
CA TYR A 673 -61.52 66.87 -0.28
C TYR A 673 -60.02 67.10 -0.08
N LYS A 674 -59.58 68.35 0.12
CA LYS A 674 -58.20 68.67 0.50
C LYS A 674 -57.81 68.02 1.83
N ALA A 675 -58.66 68.10 2.86
CA ALA A 675 -58.42 67.46 4.17
C ALA A 675 -58.35 65.93 4.09
N LYS A 676 -59.24 65.29 3.32
CA LYS A 676 -59.19 63.83 3.07
C LYS A 676 -57.96 63.43 2.26
N ASN A 677 -57.53 64.23 1.29
CA ASN A 677 -56.34 63.95 0.49
C ASN A 677 -55.06 64.10 1.32
N THR A 678 -54.98 65.08 2.23
CA THR A 678 -53.85 65.18 3.18
C THR A 678 -53.81 64.00 4.17
N GLU A 679 -54.95 63.55 4.67
CA GLU A 679 -55.00 62.38 5.57
C GLU A 679 -54.70 61.08 4.83
N LEU A 680 -55.18 60.91 3.58
CA LEU A 680 -54.82 59.75 2.75
C LEU A 680 -53.33 59.73 2.45
N LYS A 681 -52.71 60.87 2.12
CA LYS A 681 -51.26 60.99 1.97
C LYS A 681 -50.54 60.57 3.26
N ARG A 682 -50.97 61.07 4.42
CA ARG A 682 -50.39 60.71 5.73
C ARG A 682 -50.43 59.19 5.97
N GLN A 683 -51.57 58.55 5.73
CA GLN A 683 -51.74 57.09 5.87
C GLN A 683 -50.92 56.28 4.87
N ILE A 684 -50.68 56.81 3.67
CA ILE A 684 -49.79 56.20 2.67
C ILE A 684 -48.33 56.29 3.13
N THR A 685 -47.87 57.46 3.61
CA THR A 685 -46.52 57.65 4.14
C THR A 685 -46.26 56.75 5.35
N GLU A 686 -47.18 56.74 6.32
CA GLU A 686 -47.09 55.92 7.55
C GLU A 686 -47.05 54.41 7.23
N ARG A 687 -47.77 53.94 6.19
CA ARG A 687 -47.64 52.56 5.69
C ARG A 687 -46.28 52.27 5.05
N PHE A 688 -45.74 53.20 4.27
CA PHE A 688 -44.43 53.01 3.64
C PHE A 688 -43.30 53.02 4.67
N GLU A 689 -43.36 53.86 5.70
CA GLU A 689 -42.40 53.84 6.81
C GLU A 689 -42.42 52.50 7.57
N VAL A 690 -43.60 51.96 7.87
CA VAL A 690 -43.71 50.63 8.50
C VAL A 690 -43.13 49.53 7.62
N GLN A 691 -43.39 49.55 6.30
CA GLN A 691 -42.82 48.56 5.36
C GLN A 691 -41.29 48.70 5.23
N LEU A 692 -40.76 49.93 5.23
CA LEU A 692 -39.32 50.20 5.25
C LEU A 692 -38.66 49.68 6.54
N GLN A 693 -39.28 49.92 7.69
CA GLN A 693 -38.82 49.41 8.98
C GLN A 693 -38.82 47.87 9.00
N GLU A 694 -39.88 47.24 8.50
CA GLU A 694 -40.03 45.78 8.44
C GLU A 694 -38.98 45.14 7.51
N LYS A 695 -38.72 45.75 6.34
CA LYS A 695 -37.67 45.31 5.41
C LYS A 695 -36.26 45.55 5.93
N SER A 696 -36.03 46.64 6.66
CA SER A 696 -34.76 46.89 7.35
C SER A 696 -34.45 45.80 8.39
N ASN A 697 -35.44 45.46 9.23
CA ASN A 697 -35.33 44.38 10.21
C ASN A 697 -35.12 42.99 9.56
N GLU A 698 -35.66 42.76 8.37
CA GLU A 698 -35.46 41.53 7.59
C GLU A 698 -34.02 41.43 7.03
N LEU A 699 -33.48 42.54 6.51
CA LEU A 699 -32.07 42.66 6.09
C LEU A 699 -31.09 42.43 7.26
N GLU A 700 -31.38 42.98 8.44
CA GLU A 700 -30.55 42.77 9.64
C GLU A 700 -30.54 41.28 10.06
N ARG A 701 -31.69 40.60 10.01
CA ARG A 701 -31.76 39.15 10.27
C ARG A 701 -31.02 38.31 9.23
N LEU A 702 -31.07 38.68 7.95
CA LEU A 702 -30.35 37.98 6.89
C LEU A 702 -28.84 38.13 7.02
N THR A 703 -28.35 39.33 7.35
CA THR A 703 -26.92 39.58 7.57
C THR A 703 -26.40 38.88 8.83
N GLU A 704 -27.17 38.83 9.92
CA GLU A 704 -26.87 37.97 11.07
C GLU A 704 -26.75 36.48 10.71
N LEU A 705 -27.68 35.99 9.87
CA LEU A 705 -27.71 34.59 9.45
C LEU A 705 -26.49 34.26 8.57
N GLN A 706 -26.15 35.15 7.63
CA GLN A 706 -24.96 35.05 6.80
C GLN A 706 -23.68 34.98 7.65
N GLN A 707 -23.50 35.91 8.61
CA GLN A 707 -22.34 35.86 9.52
C GLN A 707 -22.25 34.55 10.31
N LYS A 708 -23.39 33.97 10.73
CA LYS A 708 -23.42 32.66 11.41
C LYS A 708 -22.96 31.53 10.47
N TYR A 709 -23.36 31.55 9.20
CA TYR A 709 -22.88 30.59 8.20
C TYR A 709 -21.39 30.76 7.88
N GLU A 710 -20.90 31.99 7.71
CA GLU A 710 -19.48 32.28 7.46
C GLU A 710 -18.59 31.84 8.64
N LYS A 711 -19.00 32.13 9.88
CA LYS A 711 -18.31 31.65 11.10
C LYS A 711 -18.31 30.11 11.20
N ALA A 712 -19.40 29.45 10.80
CA ALA A 712 -19.47 27.99 10.76
C ALA A 712 -18.62 27.37 9.63
N ALA A 713 -18.53 28.03 8.47
CA ALA A 713 -17.74 27.59 7.33
C ALA A 713 -16.23 27.74 7.61
N THR A 714 -15.80 28.91 8.09
CA THR A 714 -14.40 29.18 8.50
C THR A 714 -13.93 28.24 9.61
N ALA A 715 -14.77 27.96 10.62
CA ALA A 715 -14.47 26.96 11.65
C ALA A 715 -14.35 25.53 11.10
N LYS A 716 -15.13 25.17 10.06
CA LYS A 716 -14.97 23.88 9.36
C LYS A 716 -13.65 23.84 8.57
N ILE A 717 -13.32 24.88 7.81
CA ILE A 717 -12.09 25.01 7.03
C ILE A 717 -10.87 24.85 7.96
N ALA A 718 -10.77 25.68 9.01
CA ALA A 718 -9.67 25.61 9.97
C ALA A 718 -9.52 24.25 10.68
N LYS A 719 -10.61 23.47 10.83
CA LYS A 719 -10.55 22.09 11.32
C LYS A 719 -9.97 21.12 10.29
N ARG A 720 -10.22 21.34 9.00
CA ARG A 720 -9.66 20.52 7.90
C ARG A 720 -8.21 20.85 7.63
N ASP A 721 -7.81 22.12 7.69
CA ASP A 721 -6.42 22.54 7.57
C ASP A 721 -5.55 21.89 8.65
N LYS A 722 -6.04 21.86 9.91
CA LYS A 722 -5.39 21.11 11.00
C LYS A 722 -5.29 19.61 10.74
N GLN A 723 -6.22 19.00 10.02
CA GLN A 723 -6.14 17.58 9.64
C GLN A 723 -5.14 17.35 8.51
N ILE A 724 -5.07 18.26 7.53
CA ILE A 724 -4.10 18.25 6.44
C ILE A 724 -2.68 18.35 7.01
N ALA A 725 -2.41 19.33 7.87
CA ALA A 725 -1.09 19.52 8.49
C ALA A 725 -0.60 18.28 9.29
N VAL A 726 -1.49 17.59 10.00
CA VAL A 726 -1.14 16.33 10.69
C VAL A 726 -0.83 15.19 9.70
N LEU A 727 -1.57 15.10 8.59
CA LEU A 727 -1.31 14.11 7.54
C LEU A 727 -0.01 14.41 6.77
N GLU A 728 0.31 15.67 6.53
CA GLU A 728 1.56 16.11 5.92
C GLU A 728 2.77 15.78 6.81
N SER A 729 2.69 16.09 8.11
CA SER A 729 3.72 15.72 9.09
C SER A 729 3.99 14.21 9.10
N ARG A 730 2.92 13.39 9.07
CA ARG A 730 3.05 11.93 9.03
C ARG A 730 3.61 11.43 7.68
N ASN A 731 3.31 12.12 6.58
CA ASN A 731 3.86 11.79 5.26
C ASN A 731 5.37 12.09 5.19
N GLN A 732 5.82 13.19 5.82
CA GLN A 732 7.25 13.50 5.97
C GLN A 732 7.98 12.46 6.84
N GLU A 733 7.33 11.93 7.88
CA GLU A 733 7.86 10.86 8.71
C GLU A 733 8.06 9.56 7.90
N TYR A 734 7.09 9.15 7.09
CA TYR A 734 7.25 8.00 6.18
C TYR A 734 8.39 8.16 5.16
N LEU A 735 8.59 9.37 4.63
CA LEU A 735 9.72 9.65 3.73
C LEU A 735 11.06 9.47 4.45
N ARG A 736 11.20 10.02 5.67
CA ARG A 736 12.43 9.83 6.48
C ARG A 736 12.71 8.36 6.80
N VAL A 737 11.67 7.58 7.13
CA VAL A 737 11.83 6.14 7.38
C VAL A 737 12.25 5.40 6.11
N ASN A 738 11.76 5.78 4.93
CA ASN A 738 12.23 5.22 3.66
C ASN A 738 13.70 5.57 3.40
N ASP A 739 14.11 6.84 3.58
CA ASP A 739 15.50 7.28 3.42
C ASP A 739 16.44 6.54 4.41
N GLU A 740 15.98 6.28 5.64
CA GLU A 740 16.73 5.49 6.63
C GLU A 740 16.88 4.02 6.21
N LEU A 741 15.84 3.41 5.65
CA LEU A 741 15.85 2.04 5.13
C LEU A 741 16.75 1.91 3.90
N GLU A 742 16.66 2.82 2.92
CA GLU A 742 17.59 2.87 1.78
C GLU A 742 19.04 3.08 2.26
N GLY A 743 19.24 3.93 3.27
CA GLY A 743 20.52 4.08 3.94
C GLY A 743 21.02 2.80 4.64
N ARG A 744 20.12 1.97 5.21
CA ARG A 744 20.47 0.64 5.77
C ARG A 744 20.83 -0.34 4.65
N VAL A 745 20.04 -0.42 3.57
CA VAL A 745 20.34 -1.25 2.39
C VAL A 745 21.71 -0.91 1.83
N HIS A 746 22.01 0.36 1.55
CA HIS A 746 23.32 0.78 1.04
C HIS A 746 24.49 0.60 2.03
N ARG A 747 24.23 0.48 3.34
CA ARG A 747 25.27 0.08 4.33
C ARG A 747 25.48 -1.43 4.30
N ALA A 748 24.41 -2.21 4.24
CA ALA A 748 24.46 -3.67 4.11
C ALA A 748 25.11 -4.11 2.80
N GLU A 749 24.80 -3.47 1.67
CA GLU A 749 25.43 -3.72 0.37
C GLU A 749 26.93 -3.39 0.38
N ARG A 750 27.33 -2.28 1.01
CA ARG A 750 28.75 -1.95 1.21
C ARG A 750 29.44 -2.99 2.10
N SER A 751 28.88 -3.30 3.27
CA SER A 751 29.44 -4.32 4.17
C SER A 751 29.49 -5.70 3.54
N SER A 752 28.52 -6.06 2.70
CA SER A 752 28.49 -7.31 1.93
C SER A 752 29.60 -7.32 0.89
N LYS A 753 29.83 -6.21 0.18
CA LYS A 753 30.94 -6.05 -0.78
C LYS A 753 32.30 -6.07 -0.09
N ASP A 754 32.43 -5.45 1.08
CA ASP A 754 33.65 -5.45 1.88
C ASP A 754 33.93 -6.85 2.44
N LEU A 755 32.93 -7.54 3.00
CA LEU A 755 33.04 -8.94 3.44
C LEU A 755 33.31 -9.90 2.28
N ALA A 756 32.73 -9.67 1.10
CA ALA A 756 33.04 -10.44 -0.10
C ALA A 756 34.50 -10.18 -0.52
N GLY A 757 34.97 -8.93 -0.48
CA GLY A 757 36.36 -8.57 -0.73
C GLY A 757 37.34 -9.18 0.27
N ASP A 758 36.99 -9.23 1.55
CA ASP A 758 37.78 -9.89 2.60
C ASP A 758 37.73 -11.43 2.47
N ASN A 759 36.59 -12.02 2.08
CA ASN A 759 36.50 -13.45 1.78
C ASN A 759 37.33 -13.80 0.53
N ASP A 760 37.31 -12.95 -0.49
CA ASP A 760 38.18 -13.07 -1.66
C ASP A 760 39.66 -12.90 -1.29
N ARG A 761 39.97 -11.97 -0.37
CA ARG A 761 41.32 -11.75 0.17
C ARG A 761 41.78 -12.92 1.03
N LEU A 762 40.91 -13.54 1.83
CA LEU A 762 41.17 -14.75 2.60
C LEU A 762 41.35 -15.96 1.67
N ARG A 763 40.48 -16.14 0.67
CA ARG A 763 40.62 -17.15 -0.39
C ARG A 763 41.91 -16.96 -1.18
N ARG A 764 42.35 -15.72 -1.44
CA ARG A 764 43.66 -15.43 -2.04
C ARG A 764 44.82 -15.62 -1.06
N GLN A 765 44.70 -15.30 0.23
CA GLN A 765 45.77 -15.52 1.21
C GLN A 765 45.97 -17.00 1.50
N LEU A 766 44.88 -17.74 1.70
CA LEU A 766 44.87 -19.20 1.80
C LEU A 766 45.33 -19.81 0.48
N GLY A 767 44.72 -19.47 -0.66
CA GLY A 767 45.08 -20.02 -1.98
C GLY A 767 46.43 -19.59 -2.55
N SER A 768 47.08 -18.54 -2.03
CA SER A 768 48.43 -18.09 -2.45
C SER A 768 49.54 -18.49 -1.48
N ARG A 769 49.23 -18.90 -0.24
CA ARG A 769 50.22 -19.50 0.69
C ARG A 769 50.07 -21.01 0.80
N TYR A 770 48.85 -21.52 0.67
CA TYR A 770 48.51 -22.91 0.41
C TYR A 770 47.98 -22.99 -1.02
N GLY A 771 48.90 -22.96 -1.98
CA GLY A 771 48.56 -23.14 -3.39
C GLY A 771 47.71 -24.40 -3.58
N ASN A 772 46.56 -24.25 -4.26
CA ASN A 772 45.65 -25.29 -4.77
C ASN A 772 45.75 -26.65 -4.04
N SER A 773 44.78 -26.98 -3.18
CA SER A 773 44.77 -28.05 -2.14
C SER A 773 45.71 -29.25 -2.31
N GLY A 774 45.87 -29.74 -3.54
CA GLY A 774 47.01 -30.54 -3.97
C GLY A 774 48.38 -30.20 -3.34
N ALA A 775 48.83 -28.95 -3.14
CA ALA A 775 50.20 -28.75 -2.63
C ALA A 775 50.41 -29.30 -1.19
N SER A 776 49.50 -28.98 -0.25
CA SER A 776 49.57 -29.50 1.12
C SER A 776 49.01 -30.93 1.23
N HIS A 777 48.09 -31.33 0.35
CA HIS A 777 47.63 -32.72 0.26
C HIS A 777 48.72 -33.65 -0.26
N ASN A 778 49.44 -33.25 -1.32
CA ASN A 778 50.60 -33.96 -1.86
C ASN A 778 51.72 -34.02 -0.82
N GLN A 779 51.98 -32.95 -0.04
CA GLN A 779 52.93 -33.04 1.08
C GLN A 779 52.48 -34.04 2.16
N LEU A 780 51.19 -34.10 2.49
CA LEU A 780 50.63 -35.07 3.43
C LEU A 780 50.72 -36.51 2.88
N GLU A 781 50.49 -36.68 1.59
CA GLU A 781 50.54 -37.95 0.85
C GLU A 781 52.00 -38.43 0.68
N GLU A 782 52.93 -37.52 0.39
CA GLU A 782 54.38 -37.74 0.33
C GLU A 782 54.93 -38.10 1.73
N LEU A 783 54.60 -37.34 2.78
CA LEU A 783 54.94 -37.69 4.17
C LEU A 783 54.36 -39.06 4.57
N THR A 784 53.14 -39.38 4.14
CA THR A 784 52.51 -40.69 4.40
C THR A 784 53.23 -41.81 3.64
N SER A 785 53.62 -41.58 2.39
CA SER A 785 54.41 -42.50 1.56
C SER A 785 55.80 -42.76 2.16
N VAL A 786 56.50 -41.70 2.61
CA VAL A 786 57.79 -41.79 3.30
C VAL A 786 57.65 -42.54 4.63
N CYS A 787 56.66 -42.22 5.46
CA CYS A 787 56.39 -42.97 6.70
C CYS A 787 56.17 -44.47 6.45
N ASN A 788 55.38 -44.81 5.43
CA ASN A 788 55.11 -46.21 5.07
C ASN A 788 56.38 -46.90 4.55
N SER A 789 57.17 -46.21 3.73
CA SER A 789 58.46 -46.73 3.21
C SER A 789 59.46 -47.01 4.34
N LEU A 790 59.61 -46.08 5.29
CA LEU A 790 60.48 -46.26 6.47
C LEU A 790 59.98 -47.38 7.39
N ARG A 791 58.66 -47.55 7.56
CA ARG A 791 58.07 -48.68 8.29
C ARG A 791 58.32 -50.01 7.59
N GLU A 792 58.24 -50.08 6.27
CA GLU A 792 58.61 -51.28 5.51
C GLU A 792 60.09 -51.59 5.60
N GLU A 793 60.97 -50.59 5.53
CA GLU A 793 62.41 -50.76 5.70
C GLU A 793 62.76 -51.24 7.11
N ASN A 794 62.18 -50.63 8.16
CA ASN A 794 62.31 -51.09 9.54
C ASN A 794 61.79 -52.54 9.72
N LYS A 795 60.69 -52.90 9.05
CA LYS A 795 60.16 -54.28 9.01
C LYS A 795 61.10 -55.24 8.29
N ARG A 796 61.76 -54.84 7.20
CA ARG A 796 62.81 -55.64 6.51
C ARG A 796 64.05 -55.79 7.39
N LEU A 797 64.50 -54.74 8.07
CA LEU A 797 65.60 -54.79 9.05
C LEU A 797 65.26 -55.66 10.27
N LYS A 798 63.98 -55.75 10.67
CA LYS A 798 63.47 -56.70 11.67
C LYS A 798 63.48 -58.13 11.13
N ALA A 799 63.05 -58.35 9.89
CA ALA A 799 63.06 -59.68 9.24
C ALA A 799 64.46 -60.22 8.91
N MET A 800 65.44 -59.35 8.64
CA MET A 800 66.85 -59.73 8.38
C MET A 800 67.63 -60.18 9.63
N ASN A 801 67.00 -60.18 10.81
CA ASN A 801 67.64 -60.63 12.05
C ASN A 801 66.70 -61.52 12.88
N PRO A 802 66.31 -62.71 12.37
CA PRO A 802 65.38 -63.62 13.06
C PRO A 802 66.06 -64.42 14.19
N ASP A 803 67.39 -64.52 14.20
CA ASP A 803 68.14 -65.43 15.08
C ASP A 803 68.62 -64.80 16.39
N LYS A 804 67.76 -64.88 17.41
CA LYS A 804 68.05 -65.44 18.77
C LYS A 804 66.97 -65.04 19.78
N LEU A 805 65.75 -65.49 19.54
CA LEU A 805 64.64 -65.46 20.51
C LEU A 805 64.33 -66.89 21.04
N LEU A 806 65.35 -67.75 21.07
CA LEU A 806 65.29 -69.16 21.48
C LEU A 806 66.53 -69.49 22.31
N PHE A 807 66.29 -70.14 23.47
CA PHE A 807 67.25 -70.58 24.50
C PHE A 807 68.00 -69.51 25.31
N GLN A 808 67.45 -69.19 26.49
CA GLN A 808 68.21 -69.26 27.74
C GLN A 808 67.28 -69.37 28.97
N THR A 809 66.82 -70.58 29.24
CA THR A 809 66.35 -71.03 30.56
C THR A 809 67.31 -72.12 31.07
N ALA A 810 67.73 -71.98 32.33
CA ALA A 810 68.54 -72.92 33.14
C ALA A 810 70.00 -73.21 32.73
N GLY A 811 70.86 -73.37 33.75
CA GLY A 811 72.11 -74.15 33.64
C GLY A 811 73.39 -73.44 34.12
N ASP A 812 73.54 -73.22 35.43
CA ASP A 812 74.85 -72.94 36.02
C ASP A 812 75.67 -74.25 36.06
N GLY A 813 76.88 -74.25 35.48
CA GLY A 813 77.69 -75.47 35.35
C GLY A 813 79.07 -75.19 34.75
N PRO A 814 80.17 -75.23 35.54
CA PRO A 814 81.50 -74.89 35.05
C PRO A 814 82.20 -76.12 34.43
N GLY A 815 82.72 -76.00 33.19
CA GLY A 815 83.58 -77.06 32.66
C GLY A 815 84.04 -76.95 31.20
N SER A 816 85.36 -77.05 31.04
CA SER A 816 86.09 -77.61 29.88
C SER A 816 86.17 -76.84 28.55
N ASN A 817 87.34 -76.22 28.37
CA ASN A 817 88.18 -76.26 27.15
C ASN A 817 87.66 -77.09 25.95
N ASN A 818 87.64 -76.48 24.74
CA ASN A 818 88.75 -76.66 23.79
C ASN A 818 88.69 -75.74 22.55
N SER A 819 89.86 -75.58 21.93
CA SER A 819 90.15 -74.96 20.62
C SER A 819 89.29 -75.52 19.47
N SER A 820 88.98 -74.76 18.42
CA SER A 820 89.93 -74.37 17.37
C SER A 820 89.40 -73.29 16.39
N PRO A 821 90.26 -72.65 15.57
CA PRO A 821 89.89 -71.57 14.68
C PRO A 821 89.51 -72.05 13.26
N GLY A 822 88.59 -71.33 12.61
CA GLY A 822 88.23 -71.52 11.20
C GLY A 822 87.53 -70.27 10.67
N GLY A 823 88.10 -69.64 9.64
CA GLY A 823 87.71 -68.28 9.24
C GLY A 823 86.50 -68.21 8.30
N ALA A 824 85.78 -67.10 8.38
CA ALA A 824 85.00 -66.53 7.28
C ALA A 824 84.97 -65.00 7.45
N SER A 825 85.73 -64.28 6.63
CA SER A 825 85.70 -62.82 6.57
C SER A 825 84.47 -62.34 5.79
N GLY A 826 83.30 -62.45 6.41
CA GLY A 826 82.13 -61.67 6.04
C GLY A 826 82.05 -60.46 6.98
N GLU A 827 81.91 -59.26 6.44
CA GLU A 827 81.83 -58.02 7.23
C GLU A 827 80.66 -58.10 8.21
N SER A 828 80.96 -58.38 9.48
CA SER A 828 79.94 -58.45 10.52
C SER A 828 79.47 -57.03 10.85
N PHE A 829 78.43 -56.58 10.16
CA PHE A 829 77.67 -55.38 10.51
C PHE A 829 77.38 -55.44 12.01
N SER A 830 77.98 -54.54 12.79
CA SER A 830 77.98 -54.71 14.24
C SER A 830 76.54 -54.64 14.77
N LYS A 831 76.17 -55.52 15.70
CA LYS A 831 74.82 -55.50 16.31
C LYS A 831 74.51 -54.14 16.96
N SER A 832 75.54 -53.39 17.36
CA SER A 832 75.41 -52.00 17.83
C SER A 832 74.92 -51.09 16.71
N THR A 833 75.57 -51.13 15.54
CA THR A 833 75.22 -50.29 14.38
C THR A 833 73.79 -50.57 13.88
N LEU A 834 73.38 -51.85 13.83
CA LEU A 834 72.03 -52.22 13.42
C LEU A 834 70.96 -51.75 14.44
N THR A 835 71.25 -51.84 15.75
CA THR A 835 70.35 -51.37 16.80
C THR A 835 70.24 -49.84 16.80
N GLN A 836 71.35 -49.14 16.60
CA GLN A 836 71.38 -47.68 16.45
C GLN A 836 70.56 -47.23 15.25
N LEU A 837 70.76 -47.82 14.07
CA LEU A 837 69.95 -47.51 12.89
C LEU A 837 68.45 -47.73 13.14
N ARG A 838 68.05 -48.84 13.79
CA ARG A 838 66.64 -49.07 14.15
C ARG A 838 66.08 -47.96 15.05
N HIS A 839 66.85 -47.48 16.02
CA HIS A 839 66.43 -46.40 16.91
C HIS A 839 66.30 -45.07 16.15
N GLU A 840 67.28 -44.73 15.31
CA GLU A 840 67.24 -43.55 14.43
C GLU A 840 66.03 -43.60 13.47
N TYR A 841 65.69 -44.76 12.92
CA TYR A 841 64.46 -44.96 12.12
C TYR A 841 63.18 -44.80 12.95
N GLU A 842 63.13 -45.31 14.18
CA GLU A 842 61.94 -45.20 15.06
C GLU A 842 61.73 -43.76 15.53
N GLU A 843 62.80 -43.03 15.87
CA GLU A 843 62.76 -41.59 16.16
C GLU A 843 62.35 -40.77 14.92
N ARG A 844 62.87 -41.10 13.73
CA ARG A 844 62.49 -40.45 12.48
C ARG A 844 61.01 -40.67 12.14
N ILE A 845 60.49 -41.88 12.34
CA ILE A 845 59.07 -42.19 12.14
C ILE A 845 58.20 -41.40 13.13
N ALA A 846 58.59 -41.33 14.41
CA ALA A 846 57.86 -40.55 15.42
C ALA A 846 57.78 -39.05 15.05
N ALA A 847 58.92 -38.46 14.66
CA ALA A 847 58.98 -37.05 14.25
C ALA A 847 58.10 -36.75 13.02
N LEU A 848 58.08 -37.65 12.02
CA LEU A 848 57.21 -37.51 10.84
C LEU A 848 55.72 -37.71 11.18
N GLU A 849 55.39 -38.54 12.16
CA GLU A 849 54.02 -38.70 12.66
C GLU A 849 53.52 -37.49 13.45
N ASP A 850 54.41 -36.82 14.20
CA ASP A 850 54.13 -35.51 14.83
C ASP A 850 53.90 -34.43 13.77
N GLU A 851 54.79 -34.30 12.79
CA GLU A 851 54.65 -33.33 11.68
C GLU A 851 53.35 -33.57 10.88
N ARG A 852 52.99 -34.83 10.62
CA ARG A 852 51.72 -35.20 9.99
C ARG A 852 50.52 -34.80 10.85
N ARG A 853 50.56 -34.98 12.18
CA ARG A 853 49.48 -34.54 13.09
C ARG A 853 49.34 -33.02 13.08
N ASP A 854 50.44 -32.28 13.08
CA ASP A 854 50.47 -30.82 13.01
C ASP A 854 49.87 -30.29 11.69
N LEU A 855 50.24 -30.89 10.55
CA LEU A 855 49.67 -30.55 9.25
C LEU A 855 48.16 -30.83 9.16
N VAL A 856 47.70 -31.98 9.70
CA VAL A 856 46.26 -32.30 9.78
C VAL A 856 45.51 -31.30 10.65
N MET A 857 46.06 -30.90 11.81
CA MET A 857 45.44 -29.87 12.66
C MET A 857 45.36 -28.51 11.97
N ARG A 858 46.43 -28.06 11.30
CA ARG A 858 46.44 -26.78 10.56
C ARG A 858 45.47 -26.79 9.38
N SER A 859 45.42 -27.89 8.61
CA SER A 859 44.46 -28.08 7.52
C SER A 859 43.01 -28.04 8.04
N SER A 860 42.70 -28.78 9.10
CA SER A 860 41.36 -28.80 9.71
C SER A 860 40.94 -27.43 10.26
N ALA A 861 41.87 -26.69 10.87
CA ALA A 861 41.63 -25.34 11.36
C ALA A 861 41.31 -24.36 10.22
N ALA A 862 42.12 -24.39 9.14
CA ALA A 862 41.88 -23.56 7.96
C ALA A 862 40.54 -23.88 7.28
N SER A 863 40.18 -25.17 7.14
CA SER A 863 38.88 -25.59 6.60
C SER A 863 37.70 -25.12 7.44
N SER A 864 37.81 -25.19 8.77
CA SER A 864 36.77 -24.67 9.68
C SER A 864 36.66 -23.14 9.62
N GLU A 865 37.75 -22.43 9.36
CA GLU A 865 37.74 -20.98 9.21
C GLU A 865 37.10 -20.55 7.89
N THR A 866 37.35 -21.26 6.79
CA THR A 866 36.64 -21.05 5.51
C THR A 866 35.15 -21.34 5.63
N GLU A 867 34.76 -22.44 6.26
CA GLU A 867 33.34 -22.79 6.48
C GLU A 867 32.62 -21.70 7.31
N LYS A 868 33.26 -21.17 8.35
CA LYS A 868 32.73 -20.04 9.14
C LYS A 868 32.68 -18.72 8.36
N ALA A 869 33.54 -18.52 7.36
CA ALA A 869 33.49 -17.33 6.50
C ALA A 869 32.36 -17.45 5.47
N GLU A 870 32.15 -18.65 4.93
CA GLU A 870 31.05 -18.95 4.00
C GLU A 870 29.68 -18.90 4.69
N GLN A 871 29.54 -19.41 5.92
CA GLN A 871 28.33 -19.24 6.72
C GLN A 871 27.99 -17.76 6.96
N ARG A 872 28.96 -16.95 7.40
CA ARG A 872 28.75 -15.50 7.59
C ARG A 872 28.36 -14.76 6.31
N ALA A 873 28.89 -15.18 5.16
CA ALA A 873 28.50 -14.62 3.87
C ALA A 873 27.07 -15.05 3.47
N TRP A 874 26.65 -16.26 3.83
CA TRP A 874 25.31 -16.77 3.61
C TRP A 874 24.27 -16.07 4.50
N ASP A 875 24.54 -15.93 5.80
CA ASP A 875 23.68 -15.22 6.76
C ASP A 875 23.41 -13.77 6.29
N MET A 876 24.46 -13.05 5.91
CA MET A 876 24.35 -11.69 5.35
C MET A 876 23.58 -11.64 4.03
N SER A 877 23.65 -12.69 3.20
CA SER A 877 22.86 -12.80 1.96
C SER A 877 21.37 -13.03 2.24
N GLU A 878 21.03 -13.75 3.32
CA GLU A 878 19.65 -13.93 3.78
C GLU A 878 19.06 -12.61 4.33
N GLU A 879 19.82 -11.84 5.11
CA GLU A 879 19.40 -10.50 5.56
C GLU A 879 19.17 -9.54 4.37
N LEU A 880 20.04 -9.56 3.38
CA LEU A 880 19.92 -8.74 2.17
C LEU A 880 18.71 -9.16 1.32
N ALA A 881 18.37 -10.45 1.28
CA ALA A 881 17.13 -10.94 0.66
C ALA A 881 15.88 -10.43 1.39
N LYS A 882 15.82 -10.55 2.72
CA LYS A 882 14.69 -10.04 3.54
C LYS A 882 14.49 -8.54 3.36
N ALA A 883 15.56 -7.75 3.45
CA ALA A 883 15.49 -6.29 3.23
C ALA A 883 14.99 -5.93 1.81
N LYS A 884 15.32 -6.74 0.79
CA LYS A 884 14.80 -6.58 -0.58
C LYS A 884 13.33 -6.96 -0.69
N GLU A 885 12.87 -8.01 0.00
CA GLU A 885 11.46 -8.39 0.05
C GLU A 885 10.61 -7.31 0.75
N GLU A 886 11.08 -6.78 1.89
CA GLU A 886 10.45 -5.66 2.60
C GLU A 886 10.34 -4.41 1.71
N LEU A 887 11.43 -4.01 1.05
CA LEU A 887 11.45 -2.89 0.10
C LEU A 887 10.48 -3.12 -1.07
N THR A 888 10.39 -4.35 -1.58
CA THR A 888 9.49 -4.70 -2.68
C THR A 888 8.03 -4.69 -2.23
N SER A 889 7.74 -5.15 -1.01
CA SER A 889 6.43 -5.09 -0.38
C SER A 889 5.96 -3.63 -0.19
N LEU A 890 6.83 -2.76 0.33
CA LEU A 890 6.57 -1.33 0.48
C LEU A 890 6.35 -0.64 -0.87
N LYS A 891 7.17 -0.93 -1.88
CA LYS A 891 6.99 -0.41 -3.25
C LYS A 891 5.68 -0.88 -3.88
N LEU A 892 5.28 -2.13 -3.68
CA LEU A 892 3.98 -2.64 -4.14
C LEU A 892 2.80 -2.04 -3.37
N ALA A 893 2.95 -1.77 -2.08
CA ALA A 893 1.95 -1.05 -1.29
C ALA A 893 1.77 0.38 -1.80
N LEU A 894 2.86 1.12 -2.01
CA LEU A 894 2.85 2.44 -2.65
C LEU A 894 2.18 2.39 -4.03
N GLN A 895 2.62 1.49 -4.92
CA GLN A 895 2.04 1.36 -6.26
C GLN A 895 0.55 0.99 -6.24
N ARG A 896 0.08 0.18 -5.28
CA ARG A 896 -1.35 -0.09 -5.09
C ARG A 896 -2.11 1.17 -4.67
N THR A 897 -1.58 1.96 -3.74
CA THR A 897 -2.20 3.26 -3.38
C THR A 897 -2.16 4.27 -4.52
N GLU A 898 -1.17 4.22 -5.41
CA GLU A 898 -1.12 5.08 -6.61
C GLU A 898 -2.09 4.62 -7.70
N ARG A 899 -2.21 3.31 -7.96
CA ARG A 899 -3.22 2.79 -8.89
C ARG A 899 -4.65 3.03 -8.40
N GLN A 900 -4.87 3.02 -7.07
CA GLN A 900 -6.16 3.45 -6.50
C GLN A 900 -6.41 4.96 -6.65
N LYS A 901 -5.37 5.81 -6.74
CA LYS A 901 -5.54 7.24 -7.08
C LYS A 901 -5.82 7.47 -8.57
N SER A 902 -5.27 6.64 -9.47
CA SER A 902 -5.46 6.81 -10.92
C SER A 902 -6.74 6.17 -11.46
N ILE A 903 -7.29 5.14 -10.79
CA ILE A 903 -8.64 4.62 -11.07
C ILE A 903 -9.68 5.54 -10.42
N GLY A 904 -9.90 6.69 -11.03
CA GLY A 904 -10.94 7.64 -10.61
C GLY A 904 -12.36 7.05 -10.69
N PRO A 905 -13.31 7.50 -9.86
CA PRO A 905 -14.64 6.90 -9.73
C PRO A 905 -15.61 7.34 -10.84
N THR A 906 -15.28 7.07 -12.11
CA THR A 906 -16.10 7.46 -13.27
C THR A 906 -17.08 6.37 -13.76
N LEU A 907 -17.07 5.17 -13.17
CA LEU A 907 -17.91 4.03 -13.61
C LEU A 907 -18.58 3.25 -12.46
N SER A 908 -19.39 3.91 -11.63
CA SER A 908 -20.29 3.21 -10.69
C SER A 908 -21.56 4.01 -10.34
N SER A 909 -22.40 4.33 -11.34
CA SER A 909 -23.67 5.05 -11.11
C SER A 909 -24.82 4.68 -12.05
N THR A 910 -24.81 3.50 -12.70
CA THR A 910 -25.92 3.05 -13.58
C THR A 910 -26.32 1.59 -13.42
N LYS A 911 -27.11 1.26 -12.38
CA LYS A 911 -28.44 0.63 -12.58
C LYS A 911 -29.28 0.55 -11.29
N LYS A 912 -30.49 1.11 -11.37
CA LYS A 912 -31.57 1.00 -10.38
C LYS A 912 -32.78 0.36 -11.05
N ARG A 913 -33.18 -0.85 -10.65
CA ARG A 913 -34.55 -1.43 -10.81
C ARG A 913 -34.62 -2.71 -9.97
N ARG A 914 -35.39 -2.70 -8.87
CA ARG A 914 -36.81 -3.13 -8.78
C ARG A 914 -36.99 -4.66 -8.85
N PHE A 915 -36.97 -5.30 -7.68
CA PHE A 915 -37.80 -6.40 -7.18
C PHE A 915 -37.45 -6.51 -5.67
N GLY A 916 -38.31 -6.93 -4.75
CA GLY A 916 -39.72 -7.28 -4.84
C GLY A 916 -40.20 -7.57 -3.41
N GLU A 917 -41.24 -6.86 -2.99
CA GLU A 917 -41.90 -6.95 -1.68
C GLU A 917 -42.53 -8.33 -1.44
N ALA A 918 -42.14 -9.06 -0.38
CA ALA A 918 -42.85 -10.26 0.08
C ALA A 918 -42.52 -10.68 1.53
N THR A 919 -43.56 -10.65 2.37
CA THR A 919 -43.86 -11.59 3.48
C THR A 919 -42.84 -11.83 4.60
N GLU A 920 -43.19 -11.26 5.74
CA GLU A 920 -43.16 -11.91 7.06
C GLU A 920 -43.35 -13.43 7.01
N ARG A 921 -42.58 -14.18 7.80
CA ARG A 921 -43.10 -15.32 8.57
C ARG A 921 -42.15 -15.77 9.67
N GLU A 922 -42.75 -16.05 10.82
CA GLU A 922 -42.16 -16.78 11.95
C GLU A 922 -41.70 -18.18 11.51
N ASN A 923 -40.67 -18.72 12.17
CA ASN A 923 -40.65 -20.05 12.81
C ASN A 923 -39.20 -20.55 13.07
N THR A 924 -38.79 -20.48 14.33
CA THR A 924 -38.19 -21.66 15.01
C THR A 924 -39.37 -22.53 15.52
N PRO A 925 -39.23 -23.85 15.86
CA PRO A 925 -38.06 -24.46 16.52
C PRO A 925 -37.81 -25.97 16.23
N ASN A 926 -37.02 -26.59 17.12
CA ASN A 926 -36.80 -28.03 17.38
C ASN A 926 -35.83 -28.79 16.44
N VAL A 927 -34.71 -29.38 16.92
CA VAL A 927 -34.45 -30.35 18.04
C VAL A 927 -34.57 -31.81 17.58
N ARG A 928 -33.52 -32.60 17.91
CA ARG A 928 -33.26 -34.07 17.82
C ARG A 928 -32.02 -34.37 16.94
N ILE A 929 -31.13 -35.34 17.21
CA ILE A 929 -30.95 -36.32 18.31
C ILE A 929 -29.47 -36.80 18.32
N LEU A 930 -28.92 -37.18 19.49
CA LEU A 930 -27.65 -37.92 19.69
C LEU A 930 -27.95 -39.37 20.15
N PRO A 931 -26.97 -40.31 20.23
CA PRO A 931 -25.67 -40.43 19.55
C PRO A 931 -25.66 -41.69 18.63
N PRO A 932 -25.12 -42.92 18.91
CA PRO A 932 -24.20 -43.46 19.94
C PRO A 932 -22.89 -44.14 19.42
N THR A 933 -21.80 -43.93 20.16
CA THR A 933 -20.66 -44.86 20.45
C THR A 933 -20.05 -45.79 19.38
N GLY A 934 -18.74 -45.62 19.16
CA GLY A 934 -17.83 -46.67 18.67
C GLY A 934 -16.50 -46.67 19.42
N LYS A 935 -16.29 -47.62 20.34
CA LYS A 935 -14.96 -47.91 20.92
C LYS A 935 -14.20 -48.83 19.97
N GLN A 936 -12.94 -48.51 19.65
CA GLN A 936 -11.97 -49.52 19.22
C GLN A 936 -10.60 -49.22 19.82
N ASP A 937 -10.20 -50.06 20.78
CA ASP A 937 -8.81 -50.25 21.14
C ASP A 937 -8.13 -51.04 20.01
N PHE A 938 -7.04 -50.52 19.44
CA PHE A 938 -6.05 -51.38 18.78
C PHE A 938 -4.63 -50.83 18.93
N THR A 939 -3.73 -51.75 19.23
CA THR A 939 -2.30 -51.56 19.52
C THR A 939 -1.50 -50.98 18.34
N PRO A 940 -0.51 -50.09 18.57
CA PRO A 940 0.44 -49.73 17.53
C PRO A 940 1.44 -50.89 17.29
N LYS A 941 1.42 -51.48 16.10
CA LYS A 941 2.54 -52.31 15.63
C LYS A 941 3.72 -51.41 15.26
N VAL A 942 4.88 -51.71 15.84
CA VAL A 942 6.16 -51.14 15.41
C VAL A 942 6.55 -51.81 14.09
N GLU A 943 6.59 -51.05 12.99
CA GLU A 943 7.27 -51.44 11.75
C GLU A 943 8.46 -50.51 11.53
N GLU A 944 9.65 -51.04 11.80
CA GLU A 944 10.92 -50.33 11.71
C GLU A 944 11.44 -50.35 10.26
N LYS A 945 11.05 -49.36 9.45
CA LYS A 945 11.61 -49.17 8.09
C LYS A 945 12.74 -48.15 8.10
N ARG A 946 13.98 -48.67 8.08
CA ARG A 946 15.20 -47.91 7.77
C ARG A 946 15.10 -47.29 6.37
N PRO A 947 15.39 -45.99 6.18
CA PRO A 947 15.73 -45.46 4.86
C PRO A 947 17.14 -45.95 4.48
N SER A 948 17.27 -46.60 3.33
CA SER A 948 18.57 -46.94 2.74
C SER A 948 19.28 -45.68 2.26
N LEU A 949 20.58 -45.57 2.57
CA LEU A 949 21.48 -44.62 1.94
C LEU A 949 21.47 -44.88 0.42
N VAL A 950 21.14 -43.87 -0.39
CA VAL A 950 21.25 -43.94 -1.86
C VAL A 950 22.25 -42.87 -2.30
N GLU A 951 23.27 -43.30 -3.03
CA GLU A 951 24.29 -42.43 -3.62
C GLU A 951 23.65 -41.43 -4.59
N MET A 952 23.85 -40.12 -4.37
CA MET A 952 23.72 -39.14 -5.45
C MET A 952 25.09 -38.91 -6.09
N THR A 953 25.40 -39.72 -7.10
CA THR A 953 26.46 -39.40 -8.05
C THR A 953 26.02 -38.19 -8.88
N ARG A 954 26.82 -37.11 -8.84
CA ARG A 954 26.61 -35.95 -9.70
C ARG A 954 26.88 -36.35 -11.15
N LYS A 955 25.89 -36.15 -12.03
CA LYS A 955 26.13 -36.01 -13.47
C LYS A 955 25.88 -34.56 -13.87
N SER A 956 26.90 -33.98 -14.48
CA SER A 956 26.87 -32.71 -15.18
C SER A 956 26.48 -32.97 -16.64
N ASP A 957 25.34 -32.45 -17.07
CA ASP A 957 24.96 -32.35 -18.48
C ASP A 957 24.86 -30.85 -18.82
N ASP A 958 25.98 -30.25 -19.20
CA ASP A 958 26.05 -28.93 -19.84
C ASP A 958 26.02 -29.16 -21.37
N ASP A 959 24.93 -28.77 -22.04
CA ASP A 959 24.91 -28.69 -23.51
C ASP A 959 23.69 -27.87 -24.01
N VAL A 960 23.81 -26.53 -24.06
CA VAL A 960 22.99 -25.67 -24.94
C VAL A 960 23.85 -24.58 -25.58
N GLN A 961 23.85 -24.56 -26.91
CA GLN A 961 24.57 -23.64 -27.78
C GLN A 961 23.94 -22.23 -27.78
N GLY A 962 24.72 -21.16 -28.00
CA GLY A 962 24.13 -19.82 -28.11
C GLY A 962 25.07 -18.62 -28.32
N ALA A 963 25.74 -18.57 -29.47
CA ALA A 963 26.23 -17.37 -30.18
C ALA A 963 26.70 -16.11 -29.41
N THR A 964 27.97 -15.75 -29.62
CA THR A 964 28.43 -14.35 -29.58
C THR A 964 27.79 -13.51 -30.70
N PRO A 965 27.85 -12.17 -30.58
CA PRO A 965 28.61 -11.46 -31.59
C PRO A 965 29.60 -10.43 -31.02
N GLU A 966 30.73 -10.29 -31.71
CA GLU A 966 31.59 -9.11 -31.61
C GLU A 966 30.89 -7.89 -32.23
N CYS A 967 31.08 -6.70 -31.66
CA CYS A 967 31.41 -5.55 -32.49
C CYS A 967 32.25 -4.51 -31.73
N GLN A 968 32.95 -3.69 -32.49
CA GLN A 968 34.07 -2.86 -32.05
C GLN A 968 33.63 -1.46 -31.64
N GLN A 969 34.59 -0.71 -31.06
CA GLN A 969 34.48 0.72 -30.81
C GLN A 969 34.32 1.51 -32.12
N SER A 970 33.37 2.44 -32.14
CA SER A 970 33.46 3.78 -32.76
C SER A 970 32.42 4.68 -32.10
#